data_AF-A0A927MKY2-F1
#
_entry.id   AF-A0A927MKY2-F1
#
_cell.length_a   1.000
_cell.length_b   1.000
_cell.length_c   1.000
_cell.angle_alpha   90.00
_cell.angle_beta   90.00
_cell.angle_gamma   90.00
#
_symmetry.space_group_name_H-M   'P 1'
#
loop_
_entity.id
_entity.type
_entity.pdbx_description
1 polymer ?
#
loop_
_entity_poly.entity_id
_entity_poly.type
_entity_poly.pdbx_seq_one_letter_code
_entity_poly.pdbx_strand_id
1 'polypeptide(L)'
;MTINQSQKYKKFLVGAASAALVASAVAPVVSAADLKATKGKTHDKAIEALSNSGIISGYPDGSFKPNKTLTRSDVVKFMGKWLVSKGYKVPTDYKTNPRFSDLKSNSNDELLKYAAIVKDNGVFNGSDGRLLASDNITRENMAVVLVRAFDRVHDIELIKYVGAQDFKKDVTDLMEAKAEARSAIDVLDFFDITNPESPKFNPRNTTTRGQFATFLYKSINTDFSAAKKVEVNEDQVAVDAAADLVKAGTVEVSRGEQATAENKLVAVQAYVDGLIAGKGVVAKVVVGTTINDYKVTLTKGEAKAEKAITVTVVFAVDDRFVTKVKSINATQLEVSFSTAVAANSVLNADGSFIAGTVTLWTLDGVTAIPVSGKLSADGKVLTVTTTAPLSKRYDFKVENLKSKDGKTIDKYTEMITIAADKTAPTILNVERVSASQMKVKFSEPMKAFTATTFKYEDGSAVNGITGVITTGANEIIFTMDTNVSVTKRIVATFIGAQDQAGNLITPNPATVSFLKEGADGVAPVITSITQSGATTFAVKFSEQLIGNPIVTVGGIAVTTIVKDATDSTTYNVTVGSVLDGAKTVAVSSFSDLSGEAGVTTSKVVTFVKDSNAPRVVTSAVVQDATNGKEYLELTFDKNINLATAPAISNVSGVGTYVKDFVTSDSTNFATTQVSYKNASDKKVVRVELNAFLGTTGFKAATYTLDLTFTNLASDTATAVSTAHVTFTRGEDGSSVSNPVVAVTSIVQNAGNNNKVNVTFDKAVDGASAINPTNYKIDGAIVESVTLNPVVGGTQVAVLNLKADSNAFTGIRNINIENIKALGSSIVMEPYFTNTVLLTENVAPTVTFAKLTDVNKVTLIFSEAVNTTAVTTDFELLIGGGTTATNEKVSTPAGTGVNSINLILQDNITNENIASGFSLKGLPSLNIVDAAGNKLSLPVNISITQ
;
A
#
# COMPACT_ATOMS: atom_id res chain seq x y z
N MET A 1 16.72 2.31 -41.09
CA MET A 1 16.43 2.17 -42.53
C MET A 1 17.75 1.86 -43.25
N THR A 2 18.11 0.58 -43.36
CA THR A 2 19.04 0.11 -44.40
C THR A 2 18.60 -1.30 -44.77
N ILE A 3 18.31 -1.47 -46.04
CA ILE A 3 17.53 -2.52 -46.67
C ILE A 3 18.44 -3.73 -46.92
N ASN A 4 17.99 -4.96 -46.63
CA ASN A 4 18.63 -6.16 -47.16
C ASN A 4 17.61 -7.00 -47.92
N GLN A 5 17.61 -6.86 -49.25
CA GLN A 5 16.76 -7.62 -50.16
C GLN A 5 17.38 -8.97 -50.49
N SER A 6 16.51 -9.98 -50.54
CA SER A 6 16.75 -11.31 -51.10
C SER A 6 17.22 -11.26 -52.57
N GLN A 7 17.98 -12.26 -53.02
CA GLN A 7 17.85 -12.73 -54.40
C GLN A 7 17.86 -14.26 -54.53
N LYS A 8 16.86 -14.73 -55.29
CA LYS A 8 16.58 -16.09 -55.76
C LYS A 8 17.51 -16.50 -56.91
N TYR A 9 17.61 -17.82 -57.09
CA TYR A 9 17.98 -18.59 -58.28
C TYR A 9 17.99 -17.87 -59.65
N LYS A 10 19.08 -18.06 -60.42
CA LYS A 10 19.04 -18.19 -61.90
C LYS A 10 20.11 -19.18 -62.41
N LYS A 11 19.67 -20.11 -63.26
CA LYS A 11 20.48 -20.95 -64.16
C LYS A 11 20.91 -20.12 -65.38
N PHE A 12 22.13 -20.34 -65.91
CA PHE A 12 22.43 -20.82 -67.29
C PHE A 12 23.88 -20.53 -67.74
N LEU A 13 24.49 -21.56 -68.35
CA LEU A 13 25.50 -21.64 -69.42
C LEU A 13 26.74 -20.72 -69.47
N VAL A 14 27.88 -21.38 -69.75
CA VAL A 14 29.03 -21.07 -70.66
C VAL A 14 30.26 -21.72 -69.98
N GLY A 15 31.14 -22.48 -70.59
CA GLY A 15 31.52 -22.72 -71.98
C GLY A 15 32.82 -23.52 -71.94
N ALA A 16 33.17 -24.14 -73.07
CA ALA A 16 34.13 -25.22 -73.18
C ALA A 16 35.62 -24.84 -72.97
N ALA A 17 36.35 -25.83 -72.45
CA ALA A 17 37.71 -26.28 -72.81
C ALA A 17 38.89 -25.29 -72.90
N SER A 18 39.92 -25.55 -72.07
CA SER A 18 41.30 -25.71 -72.58
C SER A 18 42.10 -26.63 -71.65
N ALA A 19 42.67 -27.68 -72.23
CA ALA A 19 43.40 -28.75 -71.58
C ALA A 19 44.82 -28.32 -71.15
N ALA A 20 45.23 -28.75 -69.97
CA ALA A 20 46.62 -29.06 -69.68
C ALA A 20 46.68 -30.48 -69.10
N LEU A 21 46.89 -31.45 -69.99
CA LEU A 21 47.28 -32.81 -69.63
C LEU A 21 48.59 -32.71 -68.84
N VAL A 22 48.56 -32.98 -67.53
CA VAL A 22 49.73 -33.52 -66.85
C VAL A 22 49.52 -35.02 -66.82
N ALA A 23 50.11 -35.69 -67.81
CA ALA A 23 50.33 -37.12 -67.80
C ALA A 23 51.15 -37.49 -66.55
N SER A 24 50.50 -38.09 -65.55
CA SER A 24 51.20 -38.88 -64.54
C SER A 24 50.93 -40.34 -64.87
N ALA A 25 52.02 -41.05 -65.18
CA ALA A 25 52.05 -42.45 -65.55
C ALA A 25 51.10 -43.30 -64.69
N VAL A 26 50.13 -43.94 -65.34
CA VAL A 26 49.42 -45.08 -64.79
C VAL A 26 50.44 -46.20 -64.77
N ALA A 27 51.08 -46.45 -63.63
CA ALA A 27 51.70 -47.75 -63.38
C ALA A 27 50.60 -48.80 -63.60
N PRO A 28 50.86 -49.91 -64.31
CA PRO A 28 49.82 -50.88 -64.61
C PRO A 28 49.17 -51.31 -63.30
N VAL A 29 47.89 -50.97 -63.15
CA VAL A 29 47.05 -51.57 -62.12
C VAL A 29 46.97 -53.03 -62.53
N VAL A 30 47.63 -53.91 -61.77
CA VAL A 30 47.43 -55.35 -61.92
C VAL A 30 45.94 -55.58 -61.82
N SER A 31 45.34 -55.96 -62.94
CA SER A 31 43.93 -56.35 -63.04
C SER A 31 43.65 -57.44 -62.00
N ALA A 32 42.45 -57.41 -61.43
CA ALA A 32 42.01 -58.35 -60.39
C ALA A 32 42.06 -59.84 -60.79
N ALA A 33 42.42 -60.15 -62.05
CA ALA A 33 42.50 -61.50 -62.59
C ALA A 33 43.71 -62.35 -62.14
N ASP A 34 44.72 -61.80 -61.43
CA ASP A 34 45.97 -62.53 -61.13
C ASP A 34 46.30 -62.71 -59.63
N LEU A 35 45.33 -62.57 -58.72
CA LEU A 35 45.55 -62.99 -57.32
C LEU A 35 45.58 -64.53 -57.22
N LYS A 36 46.75 -65.14 -57.44
CA LYS A 36 46.97 -66.57 -57.20
C LYS A 36 46.74 -66.89 -55.71
N ALA A 37 45.73 -67.73 -55.47
CA ALA A 37 45.40 -68.44 -54.24
C ALA A 37 44.79 -67.64 -53.07
N THR A 38 43.49 -67.34 -53.16
CA THR A 38 42.60 -67.25 -51.99
C THR A 38 41.28 -68.03 -52.13
N LYS A 39 41.02 -68.64 -53.30
CA LYS A 39 39.80 -69.40 -53.61
C LYS A 39 39.46 -70.42 -52.52
N GLY A 40 38.42 -70.14 -51.73
CA GLY A 40 37.92 -71.01 -50.65
C GLY A 40 38.51 -70.79 -49.23
N LYS A 41 39.17 -69.65 -48.97
CA LYS A 41 39.73 -69.28 -47.64
C LYS A 41 38.85 -68.24 -46.89
N THR A 42 39.00 -68.15 -45.57
CA THR A 42 38.14 -67.39 -44.62
C THR A 42 37.90 -65.89 -44.92
N HIS A 43 38.74 -65.24 -45.75
CA HIS A 43 38.63 -63.81 -46.08
C HIS A 43 38.41 -63.51 -47.59
N ASP A 44 38.28 -64.55 -48.41
CA ASP A 44 38.34 -64.48 -49.88
C ASP A 44 37.33 -63.50 -50.48
N LYS A 45 36.05 -63.64 -50.12
CA LYS A 45 34.95 -62.79 -50.59
C LYS A 45 35.20 -61.29 -50.37
N ALA A 46 35.72 -60.94 -49.20
CA ALA A 46 35.99 -59.55 -48.84
C ALA A 46 37.20 -59.00 -49.60
N ILE A 47 38.24 -59.82 -49.77
CA ILE A 47 39.45 -59.44 -50.50
C ILE A 47 39.12 -59.20 -51.98
N GLU A 48 38.38 -60.12 -52.60
CA GLU A 48 37.94 -60.01 -53.99
C GLU A 48 37.12 -58.75 -54.24
N ALA A 49 36.09 -58.51 -53.42
CA ALA A 49 35.22 -57.34 -53.58
C ALA A 49 35.96 -56.00 -53.41
N LEU A 50 36.84 -55.89 -52.41
CA LEU A 50 37.61 -54.67 -52.17
C LEU A 50 38.74 -54.48 -53.19
N SER A 51 39.29 -55.57 -53.74
CA SER A 51 40.29 -55.49 -54.82
C SER A 51 39.64 -55.05 -56.13
N ASN A 52 38.46 -55.60 -56.46
CA ASN A 52 37.70 -55.23 -57.66
C ASN A 52 37.26 -53.76 -57.64
N SER A 53 37.00 -53.19 -56.45
CA SER A 53 36.70 -51.76 -56.27
C SER A 53 37.94 -50.87 -56.17
N GLY A 54 39.14 -51.44 -56.25
CA GLY A 54 40.41 -50.71 -56.20
C GLY A 54 40.76 -50.14 -54.81
N ILE A 55 40.04 -50.53 -53.75
CA ILE A 55 40.26 -50.06 -52.38
C ILE A 55 41.51 -50.72 -51.78
N ILE A 56 41.67 -52.02 -52.02
CA ILE A 56 42.86 -52.78 -51.62
C ILE A 56 43.60 -53.29 -52.86
N SER A 57 44.88 -53.63 -52.71
CA SER A 57 45.72 -54.14 -53.80
C SER A 57 46.68 -55.21 -53.29
N GLY A 58 47.02 -56.17 -54.17
CA GLY A 58 48.04 -57.18 -53.93
C GLY A 58 49.46 -56.63 -53.99
N TYR A 59 50.44 -57.48 -53.70
CA TYR A 59 51.85 -57.17 -53.89
C TYR A 59 52.25 -57.30 -55.37
N PRO A 60 53.37 -56.67 -55.79
CA PRO A 60 53.86 -56.78 -57.18
C PRO A 60 54.13 -58.23 -57.63
N ASP A 61 54.33 -59.15 -56.68
CA ASP A 61 54.50 -60.60 -56.93
C ASP A 61 53.17 -61.34 -57.23
N GLY A 62 52.05 -60.61 -57.34
CA GLY A 62 50.72 -61.16 -57.62
C GLY A 62 50.00 -61.75 -56.40
N SER A 63 50.60 -61.75 -55.21
CA SER A 63 49.99 -62.31 -54.01
C SER A 63 49.32 -61.25 -53.12
N PHE A 64 48.21 -61.58 -52.45
CA PHE A 64 47.56 -60.66 -51.49
C PHE A 64 48.16 -60.73 -50.07
N LYS A 65 48.70 -61.89 -49.68
CA LYS A 65 49.24 -62.21 -48.34
C LYS A 65 48.24 -61.90 -47.21
N PRO A 66 47.08 -62.58 -47.14
CA PRO A 66 46.00 -62.26 -46.18
C PRO A 66 46.43 -62.36 -44.70
N ASN A 67 47.40 -63.21 -44.39
CA ASN A 67 47.89 -63.41 -43.01
C ASN A 67 48.98 -62.40 -42.59
N LYS A 68 49.45 -61.53 -43.48
CA LYS A 68 50.44 -60.51 -43.14
C LYS A 68 49.79 -59.40 -42.31
N THR A 69 50.46 -58.96 -41.24
CA THR A 69 50.03 -57.84 -40.39
C THR A 69 50.05 -56.52 -41.16
N LEU A 70 49.08 -55.67 -40.90
CA LEU A 70 48.97 -54.34 -41.50
C LEU A 70 49.74 -53.31 -40.71
N THR A 71 50.49 -52.47 -41.42
CA THR A 71 51.01 -51.23 -40.85
C THR A 71 49.95 -50.13 -40.89
N ARG A 72 50.15 -49.08 -40.10
CA ARG A 72 49.28 -47.90 -40.10
C ARG A 72 49.28 -47.19 -41.46
N SER A 73 50.40 -47.21 -42.19
CA SER A 73 50.44 -46.69 -43.57
C SER A 73 49.55 -47.48 -44.52
N ASP A 74 49.48 -48.80 -44.37
CA ASP A 74 48.63 -49.64 -45.23
C ASP A 74 47.15 -49.33 -45.01
N VAL A 75 46.72 -49.16 -43.74
CA VAL A 75 45.34 -48.77 -43.41
C VAL A 75 45.00 -47.39 -43.94
N VAL A 76 45.88 -46.41 -43.79
CA VAL A 76 45.67 -45.05 -44.34
C VAL A 76 45.48 -45.10 -45.85
N LYS A 77 46.28 -45.88 -46.57
CA LYS A 77 46.13 -46.04 -48.02
C LYS A 77 44.80 -46.67 -48.39
N PHE A 78 44.38 -47.74 -47.70
CA PHE A 78 43.10 -48.40 -47.97
C PHE A 78 41.91 -47.49 -47.68
N MET A 79 41.90 -46.82 -46.52
CA MET A 79 40.81 -45.90 -46.15
C MET A 79 40.78 -44.67 -47.05
N GLY A 80 41.94 -44.11 -47.42
CA GLY A 80 42.01 -42.99 -48.36
C GLY A 80 41.49 -43.36 -49.76
N LYS A 81 41.83 -44.55 -50.27
CA LYS A 81 41.26 -45.08 -51.52
C LYS A 81 39.74 -45.22 -51.43
N TRP A 82 39.24 -45.74 -50.31
CA TRP A 82 37.80 -45.83 -50.08
C TRP A 82 37.11 -44.45 -50.05
N LEU A 83 37.65 -43.47 -49.33
CA LEU A 83 37.10 -42.10 -49.30
C LEU A 83 37.07 -41.48 -50.71
N VAL A 84 38.14 -41.64 -51.49
CA VAL A 84 38.16 -41.18 -52.89
C VAL A 84 37.07 -41.87 -53.72
N SER A 85 36.85 -43.17 -53.52
CA SER A 85 35.74 -43.90 -54.18
C SER A 85 34.35 -43.38 -53.79
N LYS A 86 34.22 -42.70 -52.64
CA LYS A 86 33.00 -42.04 -52.18
C LYS A 86 32.91 -40.56 -52.59
N GLY A 87 33.82 -40.09 -53.44
CA GLY A 87 33.78 -38.73 -53.99
C GLY A 87 34.56 -37.68 -53.19
N TYR A 88 35.27 -38.08 -52.13
CA TYR A 88 36.14 -37.16 -51.38
C TYR A 88 37.35 -36.78 -52.23
N LYS A 89 37.66 -35.49 -52.29
CA LYS A 89 38.77 -34.97 -53.09
C LYS A 89 40.07 -34.97 -52.30
N VAL A 90 41.16 -35.37 -52.94
CA VAL A 90 42.51 -35.24 -52.37
C VAL A 90 42.85 -33.75 -52.29
N PRO A 91 43.18 -33.21 -51.10
CA PRO A 91 43.58 -31.80 -50.95
C PRO A 91 44.77 -31.50 -51.86
N THR A 92 44.78 -30.37 -52.56
CA THR A 92 45.84 -30.04 -53.54
C THR A 92 47.19 -29.75 -52.90
N ASP A 93 47.19 -29.38 -51.61
CA ASP A 93 48.38 -29.01 -50.83
C ASP A 93 49.05 -30.20 -50.12
N TYR A 94 48.59 -31.44 -50.35
CA TYR A 94 49.05 -32.64 -49.63
C TYR A 94 50.58 -32.86 -49.64
N LYS A 95 51.29 -32.40 -50.69
CA LYS A 95 52.77 -32.49 -50.78
C LYS A 95 53.48 -31.43 -49.97
N THR A 96 52.98 -30.20 -50.04
CA THR A 96 53.61 -29.03 -49.41
C THR A 96 53.23 -28.90 -47.94
N ASN A 97 52.15 -29.56 -47.51
CA ASN A 97 51.66 -29.55 -46.14
C ASN A 97 51.26 -30.96 -45.66
N PRO A 98 52.24 -31.83 -45.34
CA PRO A 98 51.97 -33.16 -44.78
C PRO A 98 51.17 -33.08 -43.47
N ARG A 99 50.05 -33.80 -43.37
CA ARG A 99 49.14 -33.73 -42.20
C ARG A 99 49.62 -34.47 -40.95
N PHE A 100 50.73 -35.20 -41.05
CA PHE A 100 51.38 -35.86 -39.93
C PHE A 100 52.83 -35.40 -39.84
N SER A 101 53.28 -35.10 -38.63
CA SER A 101 54.58 -34.45 -38.38
C SER A 101 55.79 -35.35 -38.68
N ASP A 102 55.59 -36.66 -38.78
CA ASP A 102 56.60 -37.65 -39.19
C ASP A 102 56.61 -37.94 -40.70
N LEU A 103 55.70 -37.34 -41.47
CA LEU A 103 55.74 -37.34 -42.93
C LEU A 103 56.37 -36.04 -43.44
N LYS A 104 57.18 -36.16 -44.49
CA LYS A 104 57.85 -35.03 -45.16
C LYS A 104 57.34 -34.91 -46.59
N SER A 105 57.58 -33.78 -47.25
CA SER A 105 57.18 -33.55 -48.64
C SER A 105 57.76 -34.56 -49.65
N ASN A 106 58.84 -35.26 -49.27
CA ASN A 106 59.46 -36.33 -50.04
C ASN A 106 59.11 -37.75 -49.55
N SER A 107 58.20 -37.90 -48.59
CA SER A 107 57.64 -39.21 -48.23
C SER A 107 56.87 -39.82 -49.41
N ASN A 108 56.52 -41.11 -49.31
CA ASN A 108 55.80 -41.82 -50.37
C ASN A 108 54.55 -41.03 -50.83
N ASP A 109 54.51 -40.68 -52.12
CA ASP A 109 53.51 -39.78 -52.69
C ASP A 109 52.07 -40.26 -52.46
N GLU A 110 51.82 -41.54 -52.66
CA GLU A 110 50.53 -42.17 -52.42
C GLU A 110 50.13 -42.10 -50.94
N LEU A 111 51.08 -42.33 -50.03
CA LEU A 111 50.83 -42.18 -48.60
C LEU A 111 50.51 -40.73 -48.23
N LEU A 112 51.20 -39.74 -48.78
CA LEU A 112 50.92 -38.32 -48.51
C LEU A 112 49.51 -37.92 -48.95
N LYS A 113 49.07 -38.34 -50.15
CA LYS A 113 47.72 -38.10 -50.67
C LYS A 113 46.66 -38.63 -49.71
N TYR A 114 46.79 -39.89 -49.35
CA TYR A 114 45.79 -40.57 -48.53
C TYR A 114 45.87 -40.22 -47.06
N ALA A 115 47.05 -39.87 -46.55
CA ALA A 115 47.21 -39.30 -45.22
C ALA A 115 46.46 -37.97 -45.08
N ALA A 116 46.52 -37.11 -46.10
CA ALA A 116 45.83 -35.83 -46.08
C ALA A 116 44.30 -36.01 -46.04
N ILE A 117 43.75 -36.84 -46.93
CA ILE A 117 42.29 -37.03 -47.02
C ILE A 117 41.72 -37.67 -45.74
N VAL A 118 42.37 -38.70 -45.18
CA VAL A 118 41.84 -39.36 -43.97
C VAL A 118 41.97 -38.48 -42.74
N LYS A 119 42.99 -37.61 -42.67
CA LYS A 119 43.21 -36.72 -41.53
C LYS A 119 42.28 -35.51 -41.57
N ASP A 120 42.15 -34.86 -42.72
CA ASP A 120 41.29 -33.68 -42.90
C ASP A 120 39.81 -34.03 -42.67
N ASN A 121 39.41 -35.26 -42.99
CA ASN A 121 38.05 -35.74 -42.74
C ASN A 121 37.88 -36.40 -41.36
N GLY A 122 38.95 -36.43 -40.53
CA GLY A 122 38.90 -36.97 -39.16
C GLY A 122 38.80 -38.50 -39.05
N VAL A 123 38.98 -39.22 -40.16
CA VAL A 123 38.93 -40.69 -40.23
C VAL A 123 40.13 -41.34 -39.54
N PHE A 124 41.33 -40.79 -39.76
CA PHE A 124 42.56 -41.27 -39.12
C PHE A 124 43.33 -40.10 -38.52
N ASN A 125 43.45 -40.07 -37.19
CA ASN A 125 44.01 -38.92 -36.47
C ASN A 125 45.48 -39.03 -36.07
N GLY A 126 46.10 -40.21 -36.19
CA GLY A 126 47.47 -40.41 -35.72
C GLY A 126 47.56 -40.50 -34.19
N SER A 127 48.79 -40.55 -33.67
CA SER A 127 49.09 -40.43 -32.23
C SER A 127 50.00 -39.22 -32.06
N ASP A 128 49.61 -38.25 -31.22
CA ASP A 128 50.36 -37.01 -30.98
C ASP A 128 50.81 -36.28 -32.25
N GLY A 129 49.91 -36.22 -33.24
CA GLY A 129 50.17 -35.59 -34.53
C GLY A 129 51.07 -36.39 -35.48
N ARG A 130 51.54 -37.58 -35.10
CA ARG A 130 52.36 -38.49 -35.92
C ARG A 130 51.52 -39.63 -36.51
N LEU A 131 51.84 -40.05 -37.73
CA LEU A 131 51.21 -41.20 -38.37
C LEU A 131 51.73 -42.50 -37.76
N LEU A 132 53.04 -42.60 -37.52
CA LEU A 132 53.76 -43.83 -37.16
C LEU A 132 53.59 -44.89 -38.27
N ALA A 133 53.99 -44.53 -39.49
CA ALA A 133 53.68 -45.25 -40.72
C ALA A 133 54.08 -46.74 -40.71
N SER A 134 55.22 -47.07 -40.10
CA SER A 134 55.78 -48.43 -40.06
C SER A 134 55.21 -49.32 -38.95
N ASP A 135 54.54 -48.73 -37.94
CA ASP A 135 54.01 -49.48 -36.81
C ASP A 135 52.80 -50.32 -37.24
N ASN A 136 52.64 -51.50 -36.66
CA ASN A 136 51.47 -52.34 -36.89
C ASN A 136 50.22 -51.70 -36.26
N ILE A 137 49.08 -51.83 -36.92
CA ILE A 137 47.80 -51.41 -36.34
C ILE A 137 47.20 -52.54 -35.49
N THR A 138 46.70 -52.20 -34.31
CA THR A 138 45.93 -53.13 -33.46
C THR A 138 44.46 -53.15 -33.87
N ARG A 139 43.75 -54.22 -33.49
CA ARG A 139 42.33 -54.41 -33.81
C ARG A 139 41.42 -53.36 -33.17
N GLU A 140 41.72 -52.94 -31.94
CA GLU A 140 41.01 -51.84 -31.28
C GLU A 140 41.14 -50.51 -32.04
N ASN A 141 42.33 -50.19 -32.56
CA ASN A 141 42.56 -48.96 -33.31
C ASN A 141 41.92 -49.01 -34.70
N MET A 142 41.89 -50.19 -35.33
CA MET A 142 41.13 -50.41 -36.55
C MET A 142 39.63 -50.12 -36.33
N ALA A 143 39.04 -50.62 -35.23
CA ALA A 143 37.63 -50.39 -34.95
C ALA A 143 37.29 -48.89 -34.88
N VAL A 144 38.12 -48.12 -34.17
CA VAL A 144 37.98 -46.65 -34.08
C VAL A 144 38.05 -46.00 -35.46
N VAL A 145 39.02 -46.41 -36.30
CA VAL A 145 39.17 -45.86 -37.64
C VAL A 145 37.96 -46.16 -38.52
N LEU A 146 37.45 -47.40 -38.48
CA LEU A 146 36.27 -47.78 -39.26
C LEU A 146 35.04 -46.97 -38.82
N VAL A 147 34.70 -46.97 -37.53
CA VAL A 147 33.52 -46.25 -37.03
C VAL A 147 33.57 -44.77 -37.40
N ARG A 148 34.72 -44.11 -37.20
CA ARG A 148 34.90 -42.70 -37.63
C ARG A 148 34.71 -42.54 -39.14
N ALA A 149 35.23 -43.45 -39.94
CA ALA A 149 35.10 -43.35 -41.39
C ALA A 149 33.63 -43.37 -41.82
N PHE A 150 32.83 -44.25 -41.25
CA PHE A 150 31.42 -44.38 -41.57
C PHE A 150 30.57 -43.24 -41.01
N ASP A 151 30.84 -42.78 -39.78
CA ASP A 151 30.24 -41.56 -39.22
C ASP A 151 30.37 -40.38 -40.20
N ARG A 152 31.57 -40.21 -40.78
CA ARG A 152 31.87 -39.09 -41.69
C ARG A 152 31.28 -39.27 -43.07
N VAL A 153 31.34 -40.48 -43.62
CA VAL A 153 30.80 -40.75 -44.96
C VAL A 153 29.28 -40.66 -45.01
N HIS A 154 28.59 -41.02 -43.92
CA HIS A 154 27.14 -41.06 -43.87
C HIS A 154 26.50 -39.88 -43.11
N ASP A 155 27.31 -38.99 -42.51
CA ASP A 155 26.87 -37.90 -41.64
C ASP A 155 25.98 -38.39 -40.48
N ILE A 156 26.51 -39.37 -39.74
CA ILE A 156 25.84 -40.07 -38.64
C ILE A 156 26.70 -40.11 -37.38
N GLU A 157 26.09 -40.46 -36.25
CA GLU A 157 26.77 -40.60 -34.94
C GLU A 157 26.58 -42.02 -34.38
N LEU A 158 27.30 -43.02 -34.94
CA LEU A 158 27.10 -44.44 -34.63
C LEU A 158 27.31 -44.78 -33.16
N ILE A 159 28.37 -44.23 -32.53
CA ILE A 159 28.65 -44.47 -31.11
C ILE A 159 27.48 -44.02 -30.22
N LYS A 160 26.87 -42.89 -30.54
CA LYS A 160 25.74 -42.35 -29.77
C LYS A 160 24.49 -43.18 -30.00
N TYR A 161 24.22 -43.54 -31.26
CA TYR A 161 23.08 -44.37 -31.62
C TYR A 161 23.14 -45.72 -30.90
N VAL A 162 24.25 -46.45 -31.03
CA VAL A 162 24.44 -47.77 -30.40
C VAL A 162 24.50 -47.66 -28.88
N GLY A 163 25.13 -46.61 -28.33
CA GLY A 163 25.16 -46.39 -26.89
C GLY A 163 23.80 -46.16 -26.24
N ALA A 164 22.78 -45.78 -27.02
CA ALA A 164 21.39 -45.67 -26.57
C ALA A 164 20.58 -46.97 -26.74
N GLN A 165 21.12 -47.98 -27.42
CA GLN A 165 20.45 -49.27 -27.60
C GLN A 165 20.84 -50.22 -26.47
N ASP A 166 19.86 -50.98 -25.99
CA ASP A 166 20.11 -52.17 -25.19
C ASP A 166 20.28 -53.36 -26.13
N PHE A 167 21.48 -53.94 -26.19
CA PHE A 167 21.77 -55.09 -27.03
C PHE A 167 22.73 -56.05 -26.34
N LYS A 168 22.64 -57.33 -26.71
CA LYS A 168 23.56 -58.35 -26.22
C LYS A 168 24.93 -58.16 -26.85
N LYS A 169 25.93 -57.91 -25.99
CA LYS A 169 27.34 -57.81 -26.41
C LYS A 169 27.94 -59.20 -26.52
N ASP A 170 28.29 -59.61 -27.73
CA ASP A 170 28.91 -60.91 -28.02
C ASP A 170 30.44 -60.89 -27.81
N VAL A 171 31.06 -59.70 -27.84
CA VAL A 171 32.49 -59.54 -27.52
C VAL A 171 32.76 -59.67 -26.01
N THR A 172 33.41 -60.76 -25.62
CA THR A 172 33.70 -61.12 -24.21
C THR A 172 34.95 -60.47 -23.63
N ASP A 173 35.91 -60.05 -24.46
CA ASP A 173 37.19 -59.45 -24.06
C ASP A 173 37.24 -57.92 -24.29
N LEU A 174 36.08 -57.27 -24.36
CA LEU A 174 35.95 -55.82 -24.59
C LEU A 174 36.76 -54.99 -23.58
N MET A 175 36.81 -55.43 -22.32
CA MET A 175 37.51 -54.72 -21.25
C MET A 175 39.04 -54.71 -21.40
N GLU A 176 39.62 -55.61 -22.19
CA GLU A 176 41.04 -55.60 -22.52
C GLU A 176 41.40 -54.47 -23.50
N ALA A 177 40.41 -53.96 -24.26
CA ALA A 177 40.57 -52.83 -25.14
C ALA A 177 40.81 -51.54 -24.35
N LYS A 178 41.55 -50.61 -24.97
CA LYS A 178 41.65 -49.24 -24.47
C LYS A 178 40.27 -48.61 -24.31
N ALA A 179 40.08 -47.81 -23.25
CA ALA A 179 38.79 -47.18 -22.94
C ALA A 179 38.22 -46.42 -24.14
N GLU A 180 39.05 -45.72 -24.91
CA GLU A 180 38.63 -44.92 -26.06
C GLU A 180 38.16 -45.77 -27.25
N ALA A 181 38.53 -47.05 -27.31
CA ALA A 181 38.18 -47.95 -28.41
C ALA A 181 36.97 -48.83 -28.09
N ARG A 182 36.55 -48.94 -26.82
CA ARG A 182 35.47 -49.84 -26.39
C ARG A 182 34.16 -49.55 -27.12
N SER A 183 33.73 -48.28 -27.17
CA SER A 183 32.48 -47.91 -27.86
C SER A 183 32.54 -48.16 -29.37
N ALA A 184 33.71 -48.06 -29.99
CA ALA A 184 33.84 -48.39 -31.40
C ALA A 184 33.74 -49.91 -31.65
N ILE A 185 34.26 -50.72 -30.72
CA ILE A 185 34.11 -52.19 -30.78
C ILE A 185 32.65 -52.57 -30.55
N ASP A 186 31.95 -51.95 -29.59
CA ASP A 186 30.51 -52.13 -29.37
C ASP A 186 29.70 -51.81 -30.64
N VAL A 187 30.05 -50.73 -31.37
CA VAL A 187 29.41 -50.42 -32.67
C VAL A 187 29.64 -51.54 -33.68
N LEU A 188 30.86 -52.06 -33.80
CA LEU A 188 31.11 -53.18 -34.70
C LEU A 188 30.36 -54.44 -34.28
N ASP A 189 30.15 -54.65 -32.98
CA ASP A 189 29.41 -55.80 -32.45
C ASP A 189 27.91 -55.68 -32.72
N PHE A 190 27.33 -54.52 -32.42
CA PHE A 190 25.91 -54.22 -32.64
C PHE A 190 25.46 -54.47 -34.09
N PHE A 191 26.32 -54.16 -35.06
CA PHE A 191 26.03 -54.32 -36.48
C PHE A 191 26.55 -55.65 -37.07
N ASP A 192 26.94 -56.63 -36.25
CA ASP A 192 27.48 -57.94 -36.67
C ASP A 192 28.71 -57.85 -37.60
N ILE A 193 29.46 -56.75 -37.46
CA ILE A 193 30.72 -56.53 -38.17
C ILE A 193 31.86 -57.34 -37.53
N THR A 194 31.76 -57.62 -36.22
CA THR A 194 32.57 -58.63 -35.51
C THR A 194 32.27 -60.05 -36.00
N ASN A 195 32.83 -61.07 -35.36
CA ASN A 195 32.44 -62.46 -35.62
C ASN A 195 31.67 -62.98 -34.39
N PRO A 196 30.32 -62.99 -34.42
CA PRO A 196 29.51 -63.43 -33.27
C PRO A 196 29.80 -64.87 -32.83
N GLU A 197 30.23 -65.73 -33.76
CA GLU A 197 30.61 -67.12 -33.47
C GLU A 197 31.98 -67.25 -32.80
N SER A 198 32.75 -66.16 -32.70
CA SER A 198 34.06 -66.12 -32.06
C SER A 198 34.13 -64.95 -31.07
N PRO A 199 33.73 -65.16 -29.81
CA PRO A 199 33.45 -64.08 -28.85
C PRO A 199 34.70 -63.33 -28.35
N LYS A 200 35.91 -63.75 -28.75
CA LYS A 200 37.15 -63.03 -28.45
C LYS A 200 37.53 -62.10 -29.60
N PHE A 201 37.33 -60.80 -29.42
CA PHE A 201 37.73 -59.79 -30.38
C PHE A 201 39.25 -59.61 -30.45
N ASN A 202 39.99 -59.94 -29.39
CA ASN A 202 41.45 -59.78 -29.23
C ASN A 202 41.92 -58.35 -29.54
N PRO A 203 41.46 -57.32 -28.79
CA PRO A 203 41.62 -55.91 -29.15
C PRO A 203 43.08 -55.44 -29.27
N ARG A 204 43.99 -56.00 -28.48
CA ARG A 204 45.42 -55.64 -28.47
C ARG A 204 46.25 -56.31 -29.57
N ASN A 205 45.73 -57.34 -30.23
CA ASN A 205 46.45 -58.04 -31.29
C ASN A 205 46.55 -57.17 -32.55
N THR A 206 47.60 -57.37 -33.33
CA THR A 206 47.78 -56.72 -34.64
C THR A 206 46.77 -57.25 -35.66
N THR A 207 46.23 -56.38 -36.51
CA THR A 207 45.26 -56.75 -37.54
C THR A 207 45.98 -57.24 -38.81
N THR A 208 45.57 -58.39 -39.35
CA THR A 208 46.08 -58.87 -40.65
C THR A 208 45.34 -58.23 -41.83
N ARG A 209 45.95 -58.27 -43.02
CA ARG A 209 45.37 -57.75 -44.27
C ARG A 209 44.00 -58.36 -44.59
N GLY A 210 43.87 -59.68 -44.42
CA GLY A 210 42.61 -60.40 -44.65
C GLY A 210 41.53 -60.01 -43.63
N GLN A 211 41.90 -59.90 -42.34
CA GLN A 211 40.97 -59.48 -41.30
C GLN A 211 40.44 -58.06 -41.55
N PHE A 212 41.32 -57.09 -41.84
CA PHE A 212 40.90 -55.72 -42.14
C PHE A 212 40.00 -55.66 -43.38
N ALA A 213 40.32 -56.42 -44.42
CA ALA A 213 39.48 -56.52 -45.61
C ALA A 213 38.07 -57.01 -45.25
N THR A 214 37.95 -58.04 -44.41
CA THR A 214 36.63 -58.51 -43.93
C THR A 214 35.89 -57.45 -43.13
N PHE A 215 36.53 -56.77 -42.19
CA PHE A 215 35.88 -55.72 -41.40
C PHE A 215 35.41 -54.56 -42.27
N LEU A 216 36.27 -54.03 -43.15
CA LEU A 216 35.90 -52.95 -44.05
C LEU A 216 34.80 -53.39 -45.02
N TYR A 217 34.89 -54.60 -45.59
CA TYR A 217 33.85 -55.13 -46.47
C TYR A 217 32.50 -55.25 -45.75
N LYS A 218 32.47 -55.78 -44.53
CA LYS A 218 31.24 -55.85 -43.73
C LYS A 218 30.68 -54.45 -43.48
N SER A 219 31.50 -53.52 -42.97
CA SER A 219 31.06 -52.15 -42.73
C SER A 219 30.51 -51.46 -43.98
N ILE A 220 31.13 -51.64 -45.16
CA ILE A 220 30.64 -51.06 -46.43
C ILE A 220 29.25 -51.57 -46.80
N ASN A 221 28.91 -52.81 -46.43
CA ASN A 221 27.65 -53.46 -46.77
C ASN A 221 26.62 -53.43 -45.63
N THR A 222 26.95 -52.84 -44.49
CA THR A 222 26.01 -52.63 -43.38
C THR A 222 25.09 -51.45 -43.69
N ASP A 223 23.79 -51.57 -43.39
CA ASP A 223 22.85 -50.45 -43.44
C ASP A 223 22.88 -49.66 -42.13
N PHE A 224 23.32 -48.40 -42.21
CA PHE A 224 23.36 -47.47 -41.08
C PHE A 224 22.21 -46.46 -41.09
N SER A 225 21.19 -46.62 -41.95
CA SER A 225 20.10 -45.65 -42.15
C SER A 225 19.36 -45.28 -40.85
N ALA A 226 19.20 -46.23 -39.94
CA ALA A 226 18.57 -46.01 -38.64
C ALA A 226 19.34 -45.05 -37.71
N ALA A 227 20.64 -44.82 -37.96
CA ALA A 227 21.49 -43.95 -37.17
C ALA A 227 21.60 -42.51 -37.73
N LYS A 228 20.76 -42.15 -38.72
CA LYS A 228 20.81 -40.84 -39.37
C LYS A 228 20.37 -39.72 -38.42
N LYS A 229 21.09 -38.60 -38.45
CA LYS A 229 20.80 -37.41 -37.63
C LYS A 229 19.42 -36.81 -38.02
N VAL A 230 18.54 -36.57 -37.04
CA VAL A 230 17.24 -35.89 -37.25
C VAL A 230 17.49 -34.38 -37.39
N GLU A 231 17.07 -33.77 -38.50
CA GLU A 231 17.06 -32.30 -38.64
C GLU A 231 16.00 -31.69 -37.72
N VAL A 232 16.41 -30.78 -36.83
CA VAL A 232 15.51 -30.04 -35.94
C VAL A 232 15.10 -28.74 -36.64
N ASN A 233 13.81 -28.49 -36.81
CA ASN A 233 13.30 -27.21 -37.32
C ASN A 233 13.38 -26.16 -36.20
N GLU A 234 14.43 -25.34 -36.24
CA GLU A 234 14.69 -24.30 -35.24
C GLU A 234 13.57 -23.25 -35.13
N ASP A 235 12.82 -23.01 -36.22
CA ASP A 235 11.68 -22.10 -36.21
C ASP A 235 10.48 -22.70 -35.47
N GLN A 236 10.23 -24.01 -35.63
CA GLN A 236 9.17 -24.70 -34.88
C GLN A 236 9.49 -24.74 -33.38
N VAL A 237 10.75 -25.00 -33.02
CA VAL A 237 11.19 -24.99 -31.61
C VAL A 237 11.00 -23.61 -30.97
N ALA A 238 11.28 -22.53 -31.71
CA ALA A 238 11.07 -21.17 -31.21
C ALA A 238 9.58 -20.83 -31.05
N VAL A 239 8.72 -21.28 -31.98
CA VAL A 239 7.26 -21.08 -31.93
C VAL A 239 6.65 -21.85 -30.75
N ASP A 240 7.04 -23.11 -30.53
CA ASP A 240 6.54 -23.92 -29.42
C ASP A 240 6.95 -23.32 -28.06
N ALA A 241 8.21 -22.89 -27.94
CA ALA A 241 8.69 -22.21 -26.73
C ALA A 241 7.97 -20.87 -26.46
N ALA A 242 7.58 -20.12 -27.50
CA ALA A 242 6.77 -18.91 -27.35
C ALA A 242 5.32 -19.25 -26.95
N ALA A 243 4.75 -20.32 -27.49
CA ALA A 243 3.40 -20.78 -27.17
C ALA A 243 3.24 -21.16 -25.69
N ASP A 244 4.28 -21.73 -25.07
CA ASP A 244 4.26 -22.05 -23.63
C ASP A 244 4.22 -20.81 -22.73
N LEU A 245 4.78 -19.68 -23.17
CA LEU A 245 4.81 -18.42 -22.41
C LEU A 245 3.48 -17.67 -22.44
N VAL A 246 2.72 -17.80 -23.54
CA VAL A 246 1.41 -17.14 -23.71
C VAL A 246 0.41 -17.71 -22.71
N LYS A 247 -0.09 -16.90 -21.78
CA LYS A 247 -0.99 -17.34 -20.69
C LYS A 247 -1.98 -16.26 -20.29
N ALA A 248 -3.02 -16.65 -19.57
CA ALA A 248 -3.99 -15.74 -18.97
C ALA A 248 -3.30 -14.70 -18.08
N GLY A 249 -3.90 -13.51 -17.97
CA GLY A 249 -3.33 -12.41 -17.20
C GLY A 249 -4.30 -11.24 -17.08
N THR A 250 -3.78 -10.14 -16.55
CA THR A 250 -4.53 -8.89 -16.39
C THR A 250 -3.82 -7.77 -17.16
N VAL A 251 -4.57 -6.98 -17.91
CA VAL A 251 -4.05 -5.81 -18.63
C VAL A 251 -4.80 -4.55 -18.22
N GLU A 252 -4.08 -3.44 -18.16
CA GLU A 252 -4.64 -2.14 -17.80
C GLU A 252 -4.95 -1.32 -19.06
N VAL A 253 -6.12 -0.67 -19.09
CA VAL A 253 -6.51 0.28 -20.14
C VAL A 253 -7.09 1.56 -19.54
N SER A 254 -6.94 2.70 -20.22
CA SER A 254 -7.56 3.99 -19.84
C SER A 254 -9.08 3.99 -20.12
N ARG A 255 -9.90 4.73 -19.33
CA ARG A 255 -11.36 4.86 -19.55
C ARG A 255 -11.70 6.03 -20.50
N GLY A 256 -12.99 6.19 -20.80
CA GLY A 256 -13.53 7.23 -21.69
C GLY A 256 -13.59 6.82 -23.17
N GLU A 257 -13.43 7.78 -24.09
CA GLU A 257 -13.38 7.53 -25.55
C GLU A 257 -12.25 6.55 -25.96
N GLN A 258 -11.36 6.19 -25.04
CA GLN A 258 -10.24 5.27 -25.23
C GLN A 258 -10.54 3.82 -24.77
N ALA A 259 -11.71 3.50 -24.21
CA ALA A 259 -12.08 2.14 -23.80
C ALA A 259 -12.74 1.31 -24.94
N THR A 260 -12.37 1.58 -26.19
CA THR A 260 -12.91 0.91 -27.38
C THR A 260 -12.44 -0.55 -27.47
N ALA A 261 -13.16 -1.37 -28.25
CA ALA A 261 -12.72 -2.74 -28.55
C ALA A 261 -11.31 -2.77 -29.18
N GLU A 262 -10.98 -1.74 -29.96
CA GLU A 262 -9.68 -1.57 -30.60
C GLU A 262 -8.56 -1.37 -29.58
N ASN A 263 -8.74 -0.46 -28.63
CA ASN A 263 -7.70 -0.18 -27.63
C ASN A 263 -7.50 -1.32 -26.64
N LYS A 264 -8.56 -2.07 -26.31
CA LYS A 264 -8.44 -3.32 -25.53
C LYS A 264 -7.63 -4.36 -26.29
N LEU A 265 -7.87 -4.49 -27.59
CA LEU A 265 -7.11 -5.41 -28.44
C LEU A 265 -5.63 -5.00 -28.54
N VAL A 266 -5.33 -3.70 -28.65
CA VAL A 266 -3.96 -3.16 -28.63
C VAL A 266 -3.25 -3.46 -27.31
N ALA A 267 -3.92 -3.28 -26.17
CA ALA A 267 -3.34 -3.57 -24.86
C ALA A 267 -3.05 -5.07 -24.67
N VAL A 268 -3.96 -5.94 -25.13
CA VAL A 268 -3.73 -7.39 -25.09
C VAL A 268 -2.63 -7.81 -26.07
N GLN A 269 -2.55 -7.19 -27.25
CA GLN A 269 -1.45 -7.39 -28.20
C GLN A 269 -0.11 -7.05 -27.54
N ALA A 270 0.00 -5.89 -26.89
CA ALA A 270 1.22 -5.49 -26.18
C ALA A 270 1.59 -6.44 -25.02
N TYR A 271 0.61 -6.93 -24.27
CA TYR A 271 0.82 -7.94 -23.22
C TYR A 271 1.40 -9.23 -23.79
N VAL A 272 0.83 -9.75 -24.87
CA VAL A 272 1.31 -10.96 -25.54
C VAL A 272 2.71 -10.75 -26.12
N ASP A 273 2.97 -9.61 -26.76
CA ASP A 273 4.29 -9.26 -27.31
C ASP A 273 5.35 -9.20 -26.20
N GLY A 274 4.99 -8.69 -25.02
CA GLY A 274 5.85 -8.69 -23.83
C GLY A 274 6.20 -10.09 -23.33
N LEU A 275 5.25 -11.03 -23.34
CA LEU A 275 5.48 -12.41 -22.91
C LEU A 275 6.46 -13.17 -23.83
N ILE A 276 6.46 -12.87 -25.13
CA ILE A 276 7.30 -13.56 -26.13
C ILE A 276 8.55 -12.76 -26.53
N ALA A 277 8.82 -11.64 -25.85
CA ALA A 277 9.94 -10.77 -26.15
C ALA A 277 11.27 -11.55 -26.18
N GLY A 278 12.08 -11.33 -27.21
CA GLY A 278 13.37 -12.00 -27.38
C GLY A 278 13.32 -13.42 -27.98
N LYS A 279 12.14 -13.96 -28.32
CA LYS A 279 12.02 -15.29 -28.97
C LYS A 279 12.14 -15.25 -30.50
N GLY A 280 12.11 -14.05 -31.11
CA GLY A 280 12.14 -13.89 -32.57
C GLY A 280 10.89 -14.43 -33.27
N VAL A 281 9.77 -14.51 -32.55
CA VAL A 281 8.44 -14.97 -33.01
C VAL A 281 7.51 -13.75 -33.04
N VAL A 282 6.62 -13.69 -34.02
CA VAL A 282 5.61 -12.62 -34.14
C VAL A 282 4.28 -13.13 -33.61
N ALA A 283 3.60 -12.35 -32.75
CA ALA A 283 2.24 -12.64 -32.31
C ALA A 283 1.22 -11.75 -33.03
N LYS A 284 0.06 -12.34 -33.35
CA LYS A 284 -1.14 -11.63 -33.78
C LYS A 284 -2.30 -12.03 -32.88
N VAL A 285 -2.88 -11.06 -32.18
CA VAL A 285 -4.03 -11.24 -31.30
C VAL A 285 -5.31 -10.82 -32.01
N VAL A 286 -6.37 -11.62 -31.86
CA VAL A 286 -7.73 -11.29 -32.28
C VAL A 286 -8.73 -11.62 -31.18
N VAL A 287 -9.87 -10.93 -31.18
CA VAL A 287 -10.95 -11.17 -30.19
C VAL A 287 -11.55 -12.56 -30.39
N GLY A 288 -11.79 -13.27 -29.29
CA GLY A 288 -12.43 -14.59 -29.25
C GLY A 288 -13.95 -14.53 -29.32
N THR A 289 -14.59 -15.67 -29.08
CA THR A 289 -16.06 -15.83 -29.14
C THR A 289 -16.80 -15.34 -27.90
N THR A 290 -16.09 -15.22 -26.79
CA THR A 290 -16.62 -14.88 -25.46
C THR A 290 -15.94 -13.62 -24.93
N ILE A 291 -16.62 -12.90 -24.04
CA ILE A 291 -16.08 -11.66 -23.46
C ILE A 291 -14.76 -11.95 -22.73
N ASN A 292 -13.73 -11.13 -22.98
CA ASN A 292 -12.36 -11.27 -22.44
C ASN A 292 -11.53 -12.45 -22.96
N ASP A 293 -12.05 -13.22 -23.92
CA ASP A 293 -11.26 -14.26 -24.58
C ASP A 293 -10.59 -13.72 -25.85
N TYR A 294 -9.36 -14.15 -26.07
CA TYR A 294 -8.54 -13.75 -27.20
C TYR A 294 -7.84 -14.96 -27.82
N LYS A 295 -7.73 -14.94 -29.15
CA LYS A 295 -6.97 -15.94 -29.92
C LYS A 295 -5.65 -15.32 -30.35
N VAL A 296 -4.55 -15.98 -29.97
CA VAL A 296 -3.18 -15.60 -30.31
C VAL A 296 -2.65 -16.53 -31.39
N THR A 297 -2.14 -15.95 -32.47
CA THR A 297 -1.43 -16.67 -33.53
C THR A 297 0.05 -16.30 -33.47
N LEU A 298 0.92 -17.30 -33.32
CA LEU A 298 2.37 -17.16 -33.26
C LEU A 298 3.01 -17.65 -34.56
N THR A 299 3.92 -16.87 -35.15
CA THR A 299 4.60 -17.23 -36.41
C THR A 299 6.09 -16.92 -36.41
N LYS A 300 6.87 -17.81 -37.03
CA LYS A 300 8.28 -17.58 -37.39
C LYS A 300 8.60 -18.42 -38.63
N GLY A 301 8.99 -17.77 -39.72
CA GLY A 301 9.12 -18.45 -41.02
C GLY A 301 7.80 -19.10 -41.46
N GLU A 302 7.83 -20.39 -41.76
CA GLU A 302 6.64 -21.19 -42.08
C GLU A 302 6.00 -21.86 -40.84
N ALA A 303 6.65 -21.82 -39.67
CA ALA A 303 6.15 -22.40 -38.43
C ALA A 303 5.04 -21.55 -37.81
N LYS A 304 3.99 -22.20 -37.28
CA LYS A 304 2.79 -21.56 -36.72
C LYS A 304 2.23 -22.32 -35.51
N ALA A 305 1.80 -21.59 -34.49
CA ALA A 305 0.99 -22.10 -33.38
C ALA A 305 -0.18 -21.17 -33.04
N GLU A 306 -1.25 -21.72 -32.47
CA GLU A 306 -2.43 -20.96 -32.03
C GLU A 306 -2.75 -21.26 -30.57
N LYS A 307 -3.09 -20.23 -29.79
CA LYS A 307 -3.46 -20.37 -28.38
C LYS A 307 -4.64 -19.48 -28.03
N ALA A 308 -5.56 -19.98 -27.22
CA ALA A 308 -6.63 -19.20 -26.63
C ALA A 308 -6.23 -18.78 -25.21
N ILE A 309 -6.47 -17.52 -24.87
CA ILE A 309 -6.23 -16.98 -23.53
C ILE A 309 -7.42 -16.13 -23.08
N THR A 310 -7.67 -16.13 -21.78
CA THR A 310 -8.59 -15.19 -21.14
C THR A 310 -7.77 -14.09 -20.47
N VAL A 311 -8.07 -12.83 -20.76
CA VAL A 311 -7.35 -11.68 -20.21
C VAL A 311 -8.33 -10.75 -19.51
N THR A 312 -8.12 -10.56 -18.21
CA THR A 312 -8.92 -9.61 -17.42
C THR A 312 -8.46 -8.20 -17.74
N VAL A 313 -9.37 -7.37 -18.23
CA VAL A 313 -9.09 -5.94 -18.47
C VAL A 313 -9.50 -5.16 -17.23
N VAL A 314 -8.54 -4.49 -16.59
CA VAL A 314 -8.79 -3.54 -15.49
C VAL A 314 -8.50 -2.12 -15.94
N PHE A 315 -9.01 -1.15 -15.19
CA PHE A 315 -8.81 0.27 -15.49
C PHE A 315 -7.85 0.89 -14.49
N ALA A 316 -7.03 1.83 -14.98
CA ALA A 316 -6.07 2.55 -14.14
C ALA A 316 -6.77 3.30 -12.98
N VAL A 317 -6.11 3.34 -11.82
CA VAL A 317 -6.67 3.92 -10.57
C VAL A 317 -6.97 5.43 -10.71
N ASP A 318 -6.20 6.13 -11.54
CA ASP A 318 -6.25 7.58 -11.72
C ASP A 318 -7.43 8.06 -12.60
N ASP A 319 -8.26 7.14 -13.09
CA ASP A 319 -9.39 7.40 -14.00
C ASP A 319 -10.73 6.85 -13.48
N ARG A 320 -10.85 6.64 -12.16
CA ARG A 320 -12.11 6.21 -11.54
C ARG A 320 -13.05 7.40 -11.35
N PHE A 321 -14.34 7.21 -11.64
CA PHE A 321 -15.36 8.20 -11.28
C PHE A 321 -15.47 8.37 -9.77
N VAL A 322 -15.60 7.26 -9.02
CA VAL A 322 -15.41 7.26 -7.56
C VAL A 322 -13.93 7.07 -7.28
N THR A 323 -13.29 8.11 -6.75
CA THR A 323 -11.85 8.15 -6.49
C THR A 323 -11.49 7.62 -5.11
N LYS A 324 -12.43 7.69 -4.15
CA LYS A 324 -12.19 7.32 -2.76
C LYS A 324 -13.51 7.01 -2.07
N VAL A 325 -13.49 5.98 -1.21
CA VAL A 325 -14.52 5.71 -0.22
C VAL A 325 -13.83 5.59 1.14
N LYS A 326 -14.22 6.39 2.12
CA LYS A 326 -13.59 6.43 3.45
C LYS A 326 -14.63 6.64 4.54
N SER A 327 -14.52 5.96 5.68
CA SER A 327 -15.32 6.31 6.87
C SER A 327 -14.94 7.68 7.42
N ILE A 328 -15.96 8.46 7.78
CA ILE A 328 -15.83 9.74 8.48
C ILE A 328 -15.95 9.49 9.99
N ASN A 329 -16.96 8.72 10.39
CA ASN A 329 -17.27 8.31 11.77
C ASN A 329 -18.11 7.02 11.72
N ALA A 330 -18.66 6.61 12.86
CA ALA A 330 -19.48 5.42 13.02
C ALA A 330 -20.59 5.26 11.96
N THR A 331 -21.24 6.34 11.52
CA THR A 331 -22.43 6.24 10.64
C THR A 331 -22.25 6.93 9.31
N GLN A 332 -21.08 7.50 9.01
CA GLN A 332 -20.88 8.31 7.81
C GLN A 332 -19.69 7.84 6.98
N LEU A 333 -19.87 7.83 5.67
CA LEU A 333 -18.85 7.58 4.65
C LEU A 333 -18.71 8.80 3.74
N GLU A 334 -17.47 9.11 3.40
CA GLU A 334 -17.10 10.03 2.33
C GLU A 334 -16.93 9.23 1.05
N VAL A 335 -17.63 9.64 -0.01
CA VAL A 335 -17.46 9.12 -1.37
C VAL A 335 -17.01 10.27 -2.25
N SER A 336 -15.75 10.24 -2.67
CA SER A 336 -15.16 11.30 -3.49
C SER A 336 -15.26 10.95 -4.97
N PHE A 337 -15.61 11.93 -5.80
CA PHE A 337 -15.76 11.77 -7.24
C PHE A 337 -14.73 12.60 -8.02
N SER A 338 -14.23 12.06 -9.13
CA SER A 338 -13.32 12.79 -10.03
C SER A 338 -14.04 13.92 -10.79
N THR A 339 -15.34 13.76 -11.05
CA THR A 339 -16.20 14.73 -11.74
C THR A 339 -17.44 15.05 -10.91
N ALA A 340 -17.92 16.29 -10.98
CA ALA A 340 -19.10 16.72 -10.23
C ALA A 340 -20.36 15.92 -10.64
N VAL A 341 -21.07 15.39 -9.64
CA VAL A 341 -22.34 14.67 -9.80
C VAL A 341 -23.49 15.66 -9.88
N ALA A 342 -24.47 15.40 -10.73
CA ALA A 342 -25.74 16.14 -10.70
C ALA A 342 -26.56 15.69 -9.48
N ALA A 343 -26.90 16.62 -8.58
CA ALA A 343 -27.59 16.30 -7.32
C ALA A 343 -28.91 15.54 -7.54
N ASN A 344 -29.68 15.93 -8.57
CA ASN A 344 -30.93 15.28 -8.96
C ASN A 344 -30.76 13.89 -9.61
N SER A 345 -29.52 13.43 -9.83
CA SER A 345 -29.22 12.08 -10.31
C SER A 345 -28.92 11.10 -9.17
N VAL A 346 -28.79 11.59 -7.93
CA VAL A 346 -28.41 10.77 -6.77
C VAL A 346 -29.35 10.96 -5.58
N LEU A 347 -29.85 12.17 -5.32
CA LEU A 347 -30.63 12.50 -4.13
C LEU A 347 -32.07 12.94 -4.49
N ASN A 348 -33.02 12.50 -3.68
CA ASN A 348 -34.36 13.08 -3.59
C ASN A 348 -34.32 14.40 -2.81
N ALA A 349 -35.41 15.18 -2.85
CA ALA A 349 -35.50 16.46 -2.15
C ALA A 349 -35.38 16.36 -0.61
N ASP A 350 -35.66 15.18 -0.05
CA ASP A 350 -35.56 14.87 1.38
C ASP A 350 -34.17 14.34 1.81
N GLY A 351 -33.22 14.22 0.87
CA GLY A 351 -31.87 13.70 1.12
C GLY A 351 -31.75 12.18 1.11
N SER A 352 -32.84 11.44 0.86
CA SER A 352 -32.76 10.00 0.57
C SER A 352 -32.14 9.75 -0.81
N PHE A 353 -31.50 8.60 -0.99
CA PHE A 353 -30.98 8.23 -2.31
C PHE A 353 -32.11 7.85 -3.26
N ILE A 354 -31.98 8.23 -4.52
CA ILE A 354 -32.81 7.69 -5.60
C ILE A 354 -32.58 6.18 -5.65
N ALA A 355 -33.65 5.39 -5.76
CA ALA A 355 -33.57 3.93 -5.70
C ALA A 355 -32.57 3.37 -6.72
N GLY A 356 -31.66 2.50 -6.24
CA GLY A 356 -30.63 1.88 -7.08
C GLY A 356 -29.45 2.77 -7.45
N THR A 357 -29.30 3.96 -6.86
CA THR A 357 -28.14 4.83 -7.13
C THR A 357 -26.96 4.59 -6.19
N VAL A 358 -27.24 4.46 -4.89
CA VAL A 358 -26.24 4.15 -3.86
C VAL A 358 -26.78 3.03 -3.01
N THR A 359 -26.00 1.95 -2.87
CA THR A 359 -26.36 0.81 -2.04
C THR A 359 -25.18 0.36 -1.21
N LEU A 360 -25.45 0.02 0.04
CA LEU A 360 -24.47 -0.49 0.99
C LEU A 360 -25.04 -1.76 1.64
N TRP A 361 -24.41 -2.90 1.40
CA TRP A 361 -24.85 -4.20 1.93
C TRP A 361 -23.77 -4.82 2.77
N THR A 362 -24.12 -5.34 3.95
CA THR A 362 -23.16 -6.06 4.80
C THR A 362 -22.93 -7.47 4.23
N LEU A 363 -21.67 -7.87 4.09
CA LEU A 363 -21.28 -9.21 3.65
C LEU A 363 -21.29 -10.23 4.81
N ASP A 364 -21.39 -9.75 6.05
CA ASP A 364 -21.36 -10.55 7.27
C ASP A 364 -22.77 -10.78 7.86
N GLY A 365 -23.78 -10.98 6.99
CA GLY A 365 -25.04 -11.65 7.34
C GLY A 365 -26.19 -10.83 7.96
N VAL A 366 -26.46 -9.58 7.56
CA VAL A 366 -27.62 -8.79 8.05
C VAL A 366 -28.30 -7.94 6.95
N THR A 367 -29.57 -7.60 7.18
CA THR A 367 -30.50 -6.72 6.46
C THR A 367 -29.87 -5.44 5.91
N ALA A 368 -30.35 -4.97 4.75
CA ALA A 368 -29.95 -3.69 4.16
C ALA A 368 -30.07 -2.55 5.18
N ILE A 369 -29.01 -1.76 5.33
CA ILE A 369 -29.02 -0.59 6.21
C ILE A 369 -29.59 0.58 5.40
N PRO A 370 -30.64 1.27 5.87
CA PRO A 370 -31.10 2.50 5.23
C PRO A 370 -29.96 3.51 5.12
N VAL A 371 -29.81 4.07 3.92
CA VAL A 371 -28.78 5.05 3.58
C VAL A 371 -29.41 6.34 3.07
N SER A 372 -28.89 7.47 3.52
CA SER A 372 -29.20 8.81 3.02
C SER A 372 -27.89 9.54 2.68
N GLY A 373 -27.96 10.71 2.06
CA GLY A 373 -26.74 11.45 1.79
C GLY A 373 -26.87 12.92 1.56
N LYS A 374 -25.72 13.59 1.60
CA LYS A 374 -25.56 15.00 1.30
C LYS A 374 -24.44 15.17 0.31
N LEU A 375 -24.75 15.77 -0.83
CA LEU A 375 -23.74 16.12 -1.84
C LEU A 375 -23.14 17.48 -1.48
N SER A 376 -21.82 17.59 -1.58
CA SER A 376 -21.09 18.85 -1.43
C SER A 376 -21.53 19.87 -2.49
N ALA A 377 -21.32 21.16 -2.22
CA ALA A 377 -21.72 22.23 -3.12
C ALA A 377 -21.05 22.15 -4.51
N ASP A 378 -19.84 21.59 -4.58
CA ASP A 378 -19.11 21.36 -5.83
C ASP A 378 -19.50 20.05 -6.55
N GLY A 379 -20.35 19.22 -5.94
CA GLY A 379 -20.80 17.95 -6.49
C GLY A 379 -19.78 16.82 -6.43
N LYS A 380 -18.62 17.01 -5.80
CA LYS A 380 -17.50 16.04 -5.83
C LYS A 380 -17.37 15.16 -4.59
N VAL A 381 -18.10 15.46 -3.52
CA VAL A 381 -18.09 14.65 -2.31
C VAL A 381 -19.52 14.34 -1.92
N LEU A 382 -19.85 13.05 -1.87
CA LEU A 382 -21.10 12.59 -1.28
C LEU A 382 -20.80 12.04 0.11
N THR A 383 -21.42 12.64 1.11
CA THR A 383 -21.50 12.07 2.46
C THR A 383 -22.66 11.09 2.49
N VAL A 384 -22.38 9.80 2.61
CA VAL A 384 -23.38 8.74 2.82
C VAL A 384 -23.55 8.56 4.32
N THR A 385 -24.79 8.61 4.81
CA THR A 385 -25.15 8.45 6.23
C THR A 385 -26.00 7.19 6.40
N THR A 386 -25.68 6.38 7.40
CA THR A 386 -26.40 5.15 7.75
C THR A 386 -27.17 5.31 9.05
N THR A 387 -28.22 4.52 9.24
CA THR A 387 -29.00 4.51 10.50
C THR A 387 -28.36 3.64 11.60
N ALA A 388 -27.31 2.89 11.28
CA ALA A 388 -26.60 2.01 12.19
C ALA A 388 -25.08 2.12 12.00
N PRO A 389 -24.28 1.94 13.07
CA PRO A 389 -22.82 2.00 12.99
C PRO A 389 -22.23 1.01 11.98
N LEU A 390 -21.18 1.47 11.30
CA LEU A 390 -20.39 0.73 10.34
C LEU A 390 -19.16 0.14 11.04
N SER A 391 -19.05 -1.19 11.07
CA SER A 391 -17.98 -1.89 11.81
C SER A 391 -17.63 -3.26 11.23
N LYS A 392 -18.05 -3.52 9.99
CA LYS A 392 -17.97 -4.82 9.30
C LYS A 392 -17.44 -4.65 7.87
N ARG A 393 -17.54 -5.73 7.09
CA ARG A 393 -17.32 -5.70 5.64
C ARG A 393 -18.61 -5.34 4.92
N TYR A 394 -18.52 -4.36 4.03
CA TYR A 394 -19.64 -3.89 3.24
C TYR A 394 -19.30 -3.95 1.76
N ASP A 395 -20.25 -4.39 0.95
CA ASP A 395 -20.23 -4.17 -0.49
C ASP A 395 -20.87 -2.81 -0.76
N PHE A 396 -20.03 -1.84 -1.13
CA PHE A 396 -20.45 -0.49 -1.47
C PHE A 396 -20.56 -0.35 -2.98
N LYS A 397 -21.72 0.14 -3.43
CA LYS A 397 -22.03 0.24 -4.85
C LYS A 397 -22.67 1.59 -5.16
N VAL A 398 -22.22 2.17 -6.27
CA VAL A 398 -22.77 3.39 -6.88
C VAL A 398 -23.07 3.10 -8.34
N GLU A 399 -24.25 3.40 -8.84
CA GLU A 399 -24.62 3.23 -10.26
C GLU A 399 -25.72 4.22 -10.67
N ASN A 400 -26.00 4.35 -11.97
CA ASN A 400 -27.07 5.21 -12.50
C ASN A 400 -26.93 6.71 -12.21
N LEU A 401 -25.75 7.18 -11.77
CA LEU A 401 -25.49 8.61 -11.57
C LEU A 401 -25.24 9.33 -12.91
N LYS A 402 -25.41 10.65 -12.91
CA LYS A 402 -25.02 11.53 -14.01
C LYS A 402 -24.09 12.63 -13.53
N SER A 403 -23.10 13.00 -14.34
CA SER A 403 -22.30 14.18 -14.09
C SER A 403 -23.18 15.43 -14.21
N LYS A 404 -22.68 16.56 -13.73
CA LYS A 404 -23.37 17.86 -13.85
C LYS A 404 -23.63 18.26 -15.31
N ASP A 405 -22.81 17.76 -16.25
CA ASP A 405 -22.97 17.95 -17.70
C ASP A 405 -23.93 16.93 -18.34
N GLY A 406 -24.59 16.09 -17.53
CA GLY A 406 -25.57 15.12 -17.98
C GLY A 406 -25.02 13.80 -18.51
N LYS A 407 -23.70 13.59 -18.48
CA LYS A 407 -23.06 12.33 -18.92
C LYS A 407 -23.30 11.24 -17.88
N THR A 408 -23.66 10.04 -18.31
CA THR A 408 -23.79 8.89 -17.41
C THR A 408 -22.45 8.55 -16.79
N ILE A 409 -22.48 8.22 -15.50
CA ILE A 409 -21.34 7.79 -14.72
C ILE A 409 -21.29 6.27 -14.67
N ASP A 410 -20.08 5.71 -14.79
CA ASP A 410 -19.85 4.29 -14.69
C ASP A 410 -20.20 3.74 -13.30
N LYS A 411 -20.76 2.53 -13.28
CA LYS A 411 -20.99 1.76 -12.05
C LYS A 411 -19.68 1.54 -11.30
N TYR A 412 -19.72 1.77 -9.99
CA TYR A 412 -18.67 1.48 -9.03
C TYR A 412 -19.13 0.39 -8.06
N THR A 413 -18.25 -0.54 -7.72
CA THR A 413 -18.50 -1.56 -6.70
C THR A 413 -17.18 -1.89 -6.01
N GLU A 414 -17.16 -1.84 -4.68
CA GLU A 414 -15.99 -2.11 -3.87
C GLU A 414 -16.40 -2.75 -2.55
N MET A 415 -15.66 -3.79 -2.15
CA MET A 415 -15.74 -4.30 -0.79
C MET A 415 -14.90 -3.41 0.13
N ILE A 416 -15.56 -2.68 1.03
CA ILE A 416 -14.91 -1.85 2.04
C ILE A 416 -14.97 -2.56 3.40
N THR A 417 -13.86 -2.52 4.14
CA THR A 417 -13.81 -2.98 5.53
C THR A 417 -13.72 -1.76 6.42
N ILE A 418 -14.73 -1.57 7.27
CA ILE A 418 -14.78 -0.43 8.18
C ILE A 418 -14.52 -0.95 9.59
N ALA A 419 -13.48 -0.43 10.23
CA ALA A 419 -13.20 -0.71 11.62
C ALA A 419 -14.29 -0.09 12.51
N ALA A 420 -14.57 -0.72 13.65
CA ALA A 420 -15.46 -0.12 14.64
C ALA A 420 -14.94 1.26 15.05
N ASP A 421 -15.81 2.26 15.05
CA ASP A 421 -15.47 3.60 15.50
C ASP A 421 -15.15 3.59 16.99
N LYS A 422 -13.99 4.18 17.30
CA LYS A 422 -13.41 4.24 18.63
C LYS A 422 -13.13 5.68 19.08
N THR A 423 -13.74 6.66 18.43
CA THR A 423 -13.55 8.06 18.82
C THR A 423 -14.61 8.41 19.86
N ALA A 424 -14.18 9.02 20.96
CA ALA A 424 -15.12 9.49 21.97
C ALA A 424 -15.64 10.88 21.59
N PRO A 425 -16.95 11.14 21.69
CA PRO A 425 -17.47 12.46 21.42
C PRO A 425 -17.01 13.46 22.47
N THR A 426 -16.76 14.70 22.07
CA THR A 426 -16.39 15.82 22.95
C THR A 426 -17.32 17.00 22.70
N ILE A 427 -17.43 17.92 23.67
CA ILE A 427 -18.12 19.20 23.45
C ILE A 427 -17.15 20.14 22.76
N LEU A 428 -17.47 20.52 21.52
CA LEU A 428 -16.62 21.41 20.74
C LEU A 428 -16.76 22.86 21.18
N ASN A 429 -18.00 23.32 21.31
CA ASN A 429 -18.28 24.68 21.77
C ASN A 429 -19.72 24.83 22.29
N VAL A 430 -19.93 25.97 22.92
CA VAL A 430 -21.25 26.48 23.28
C VAL A 430 -21.44 27.82 22.59
N GLU A 431 -22.51 27.95 21.82
CA GLU A 431 -22.83 29.13 21.04
C GLU A 431 -24.13 29.74 21.53
N ARG A 432 -24.11 31.06 21.76
CA ARG A 432 -25.35 31.81 22.01
C ARG A 432 -26.12 31.94 20.70
N VAL A 433 -27.36 31.43 20.69
CA VAL A 433 -28.29 31.57 19.57
C VAL A 433 -29.17 32.80 19.76
N SER A 434 -29.61 33.05 21.00
CA SER A 434 -30.33 34.26 21.42
C SER A 434 -30.23 34.43 22.94
N ALA A 435 -30.84 35.48 23.50
CA ALA A 435 -30.96 35.70 24.94
C ALA A 435 -31.56 34.50 25.71
N SER A 436 -32.41 33.70 25.05
CA SER A 436 -33.08 32.53 25.65
C SER A 436 -32.64 31.19 25.07
N GLN A 437 -31.69 31.17 24.11
CA GLN A 437 -31.29 29.94 23.44
C GLN A 437 -29.77 29.75 23.41
N MET A 438 -29.33 28.57 23.87
CA MET A 438 -27.94 28.15 23.87
C MET A 438 -27.77 26.87 23.07
N LYS A 439 -26.85 26.87 22.12
CA LYS A 439 -26.49 25.71 21.31
C LYS A 439 -25.22 25.07 21.88
N VAL A 440 -25.23 23.75 22.03
CA VAL A 440 -24.03 22.96 22.37
C VAL A 440 -23.72 22.05 21.20
N LYS A 441 -22.49 22.11 20.69
CA LYS A 441 -22.03 21.27 19.57
C LYS A 441 -21.11 20.16 20.06
N PHE A 442 -21.29 18.98 19.49
CA PHE A 442 -20.50 17.79 19.75
C PHE A 442 -19.59 17.47 18.56
N SER A 443 -18.48 16.78 18.81
CA SER A 443 -17.53 16.40 17.76
C SER A 443 -18.08 15.34 16.81
N GLU A 444 -19.12 14.60 17.21
CA GLU A 444 -19.66 13.45 16.48
C GLU A 444 -21.18 13.34 16.60
N PRO A 445 -21.85 12.60 15.69
CA PRO A 445 -23.26 12.25 15.82
C PRO A 445 -23.54 11.49 17.12
N MET A 446 -24.42 12.03 17.96
CA MET A 446 -24.75 11.49 19.28
C MET A 446 -25.93 10.52 19.22
N LYS A 447 -25.98 9.54 20.13
CA LYS A 447 -27.22 8.84 20.47
C LYS A 447 -28.18 9.80 21.16
N ALA A 448 -29.49 9.52 21.04
CA ALA A 448 -30.46 10.23 21.85
C ALA A 448 -30.16 9.98 23.34
N PHE A 449 -30.06 11.07 24.11
CA PHE A 449 -29.93 11.01 25.56
C PHE A 449 -30.73 12.13 26.21
N THR A 450 -31.22 11.88 27.42
CA THR A 450 -32.02 12.84 28.22
C THR A 450 -31.33 13.24 29.52
N ALA A 451 -30.18 12.63 29.85
CA ALA A 451 -29.45 12.81 31.10
C ALA A 451 -28.61 14.10 31.13
N THR A 452 -29.23 15.24 30.83
CA THR A 452 -28.64 16.56 31.10
C THR A 452 -29.23 17.11 32.39
N THR A 453 -28.39 17.42 33.36
CA THR A 453 -28.83 18.09 34.59
C THR A 453 -28.41 19.55 34.57
N PHE A 454 -29.26 20.43 35.10
CA PHE A 454 -29.01 21.87 35.14
C PHE A 454 -29.01 22.35 36.58
N LYS A 455 -27.92 22.98 37.00
CA LYS A 455 -27.79 23.62 38.31
C LYS A 455 -27.25 25.03 38.15
N TYR A 456 -27.57 25.92 39.08
CA TYR A 456 -26.81 27.15 39.22
C TYR A 456 -25.44 26.85 39.85
N GLU A 457 -24.50 27.80 39.79
CA GLU A 457 -23.17 27.65 40.41
C GLU A 457 -23.23 27.44 41.94
N ASP A 458 -24.30 27.88 42.59
CA ASP A 458 -24.59 27.62 44.01
C ASP A 458 -25.08 26.18 44.30
N GLY A 459 -25.20 25.35 43.26
CA GLY A 459 -25.62 23.95 43.34
C GLY A 459 -27.14 23.72 43.31
N SER A 460 -27.96 24.78 43.34
CA SER A 460 -29.42 24.66 43.28
C SER A 460 -29.91 24.27 41.87
N ALA A 461 -30.97 23.46 41.77
CA ALA A 461 -31.47 22.96 40.50
C ALA A 461 -32.17 24.05 39.66
N VAL A 462 -32.04 23.97 38.33
CA VAL A 462 -32.70 24.87 37.38
C VAL A 462 -33.81 24.13 36.62
N ASN A 463 -35.03 24.64 36.71
CA ASN A 463 -36.18 24.18 35.92
C ASN A 463 -36.47 25.16 34.77
N GLY A 464 -37.21 24.73 33.75
CA GLY A 464 -37.60 25.60 32.62
C GLY A 464 -36.62 25.60 31.43
N ILE A 465 -35.71 24.63 31.38
CA ILE A 465 -34.79 24.42 30.25
C ILE A 465 -35.27 23.21 29.46
N THR A 466 -35.48 23.39 28.16
CA THR A 466 -35.91 22.33 27.23
C THR A 466 -34.91 22.16 26.10
N GLY A 467 -34.73 20.95 25.63
CA GLY A 467 -33.82 20.61 24.54
C GLY A 467 -33.56 19.12 24.55
N VAL A 468 -33.66 18.49 23.39
CA VAL A 468 -33.37 17.06 23.23
C VAL A 468 -32.41 16.89 22.08
N ILE A 469 -31.45 16.00 22.24
CA ILE A 469 -30.62 15.56 21.14
C ILE A 469 -31.31 14.38 20.48
N THR A 470 -31.56 14.50 19.18
CA THR A 470 -32.10 13.41 18.38
C THR A 470 -30.97 12.48 17.95
N THR A 471 -31.28 11.20 17.74
CA THR A 471 -30.32 10.22 17.25
C THR A 471 -29.67 10.69 15.95
N GLY A 472 -28.34 10.76 15.93
CA GLY A 472 -27.56 11.17 14.77
C GLY A 472 -27.31 12.68 14.67
N ALA A 473 -27.86 13.49 15.58
CA ALA A 473 -27.54 14.91 15.67
C ALA A 473 -26.18 15.14 16.34
N ASN A 474 -25.46 16.16 15.89
CA ASN A 474 -24.19 16.60 16.47
C ASN A 474 -24.33 17.94 17.24
N GLU A 475 -25.55 18.44 17.40
CA GLU A 475 -25.83 19.65 18.17
C GLU A 475 -27.16 19.53 18.92
N ILE A 476 -27.25 20.23 20.05
CA ILE A 476 -28.47 20.40 20.84
C ILE A 476 -28.69 21.89 21.09
N ILE A 477 -29.93 22.35 20.96
CA ILE A 477 -30.31 23.72 21.32
C ILE A 477 -31.17 23.65 22.58
N PHE A 478 -30.67 24.26 23.65
CA PHE A 478 -31.42 24.48 24.88
C PHE A 478 -32.19 25.78 24.78
N THR A 479 -33.50 25.72 25.00
CA THR A 479 -34.39 26.87 25.09
C THR A 479 -34.79 27.06 26.55
N MET A 480 -34.59 28.27 27.06
CA MET A 480 -34.82 28.66 28.44
C MET A 480 -36.09 29.52 28.54
N ASP A 481 -37.05 29.10 29.35
CA ASP A 481 -38.31 29.82 29.56
C ASP A 481 -38.14 31.04 30.47
N THR A 482 -39.26 31.70 30.82
CA THR A 482 -39.27 32.88 31.70
C THR A 482 -38.87 32.60 33.15
N ASN A 483 -38.92 31.36 33.63
CA ASN A 483 -38.61 30.98 35.01
C ASN A 483 -37.10 30.85 35.27
N VAL A 484 -36.31 30.67 34.21
CA VAL A 484 -34.85 30.64 34.29
C VAL A 484 -34.31 32.05 34.56
N SER A 485 -33.46 32.19 35.58
CA SER A 485 -32.87 33.47 35.98
C SER A 485 -31.94 34.02 34.90
N VAL A 486 -32.01 35.33 34.66
CA VAL A 486 -31.10 36.06 33.75
C VAL A 486 -29.82 36.54 34.42
N THR A 487 -29.65 36.33 35.73
CA THR A 487 -28.49 36.82 36.49
C THR A 487 -27.63 35.71 37.06
N LYS A 488 -28.13 34.47 37.12
CA LYS A 488 -27.39 33.32 37.64
C LYS A 488 -26.84 32.45 36.51
N ARG A 489 -25.56 32.07 36.60
CA ARG A 489 -24.92 31.13 35.67
C ARG A 489 -25.46 29.73 35.86
N ILE A 490 -25.79 29.08 34.75
CA ILE A 490 -26.31 27.73 34.65
C ILE A 490 -25.15 26.81 34.27
N VAL A 491 -24.98 25.73 35.01
CA VAL A 491 -24.07 24.62 34.73
C VAL A 491 -24.90 23.45 34.21
N ALA A 492 -24.74 23.15 32.92
CA ALA A 492 -25.32 21.97 32.29
C ALA A 492 -24.30 20.82 32.37
N THR A 493 -24.72 19.70 32.97
CA THR A 493 -23.88 18.51 33.14
C THR A 493 -24.45 17.36 32.32
N PHE A 494 -23.65 16.86 31.39
CA PHE A 494 -23.93 15.72 30.54
C PHE A 494 -23.29 14.47 31.15
N ILE A 495 -24.12 13.49 31.50
CA ILE A 495 -23.67 12.25 32.12
C ILE A 495 -24.09 11.07 31.24
N GLY A 496 -23.14 10.22 30.88
CA GLY A 496 -23.49 8.99 30.14
C GLY A 496 -23.80 9.22 28.66
N ALA A 497 -23.58 10.42 28.12
CA ALA A 497 -23.84 10.71 26.72
C ALA A 497 -22.91 9.88 25.82
N GLN A 498 -23.45 9.31 24.75
CA GLN A 498 -22.71 8.42 23.84
C GLN A 498 -22.87 8.86 22.40
N ASP A 499 -21.88 8.53 21.57
CA ASP A 499 -22.01 8.60 20.12
C ASP A 499 -22.86 7.42 19.57
N GLN A 500 -23.04 7.37 18.25
CA GLN A 500 -23.73 6.28 17.58
C GLN A 500 -23.03 4.90 17.76
N ALA A 501 -21.70 4.85 17.90
CA ALA A 501 -20.96 3.61 18.13
C ALA A 501 -21.02 3.12 19.59
N GLY A 502 -21.48 3.95 20.54
CA GLY A 502 -21.49 3.66 21.97
C GLY A 502 -20.25 4.12 22.73
N ASN A 503 -19.36 4.89 22.10
CA ASN A 503 -18.26 5.57 22.79
C ASN A 503 -18.83 6.65 23.70
N LEU A 504 -18.35 6.70 24.94
CA LEU A 504 -18.83 7.61 25.97
C LEU A 504 -18.17 8.99 25.83
N ILE A 505 -18.93 10.06 26.07
CA ILE A 505 -18.47 11.45 25.97
C ILE A 505 -17.22 11.68 26.81
N THR A 506 -16.24 12.42 26.31
CA THR A 506 -15.00 12.74 27.04
C THR A 506 -14.86 14.25 27.22
N PRO A 507 -14.68 14.77 28.45
CA PRO A 507 -14.69 14.03 29.70
C PRO A 507 -16.10 13.50 30.07
N ASN A 508 -16.21 12.39 30.82
CA ASN A 508 -17.48 11.99 31.45
C ASN A 508 -17.40 12.06 32.99
N PRO A 509 -18.24 12.89 33.65
CA PRO A 509 -19.25 13.78 33.08
C PRO A 509 -18.65 15.00 32.37
N ALA A 510 -19.31 15.48 31.32
CA ALA A 510 -18.93 16.72 30.64
C ALA A 510 -19.78 17.88 31.18
N THR A 511 -19.17 19.04 31.41
CA THR A 511 -19.89 20.24 31.87
C THR A 511 -19.68 21.40 30.93
N VAL A 512 -20.72 22.22 30.80
CA VAL A 512 -20.65 23.54 30.19
C VAL A 512 -21.42 24.53 31.06
N SER A 513 -21.01 25.80 31.01
CA SER A 513 -21.69 26.85 31.76
C SER A 513 -22.08 28.00 30.84
N PHE A 514 -23.32 28.47 30.99
CA PHE A 514 -23.87 29.57 30.21
C PHE A 514 -24.85 30.41 31.04
N LEU A 515 -25.18 31.60 30.56
CA LEU A 515 -26.14 32.50 31.18
C LEU A 515 -27.35 32.64 30.25
N LYS A 516 -28.55 32.77 30.81
CA LYS A 516 -29.68 33.37 30.10
C LYS A 516 -29.52 34.88 30.16
N GLU A 517 -29.74 35.57 29.06
CA GLU A 517 -29.68 37.03 29.04
C GLU A 517 -31.09 37.65 28.95
N GLY A 518 -31.17 38.94 29.27
CA GLY A 518 -32.35 39.75 29.01
C GLY A 518 -32.22 40.50 27.68
N ALA A 519 -33.32 41.09 27.23
CA ALA A 519 -33.31 42.22 26.30
C ALA A 519 -32.35 43.30 26.83
N ASP A 520 -31.42 43.79 26.02
CA ASP A 520 -30.47 44.83 26.42
C ASP A 520 -30.99 46.26 26.15
N GLY A 521 -32.12 46.36 25.46
CA GLY A 521 -32.83 47.60 25.17
C GLY A 521 -32.24 48.41 24.01
N VAL A 522 -31.23 47.89 23.30
CA VAL A 522 -30.56 48.57 22.18
C VAL A 522 -30.86 47.82 20.89
N ALA A 523 -31.63 48.41 19.98
CA ALA A 523 -31.91 47.78 18.69
C ALA A 523 -30.69 47.86 17.74
N PRO A 524 -30.51 46.86 16.85
CA PRO A 524 -29.40 46.84 15.92
C PRO A 524 -29.53 47.95 14.88
N VAL A 525 -28.43 48.64 14.59
CA VAL A 525 -28.34 49.67 13.56
C VAL A 525 -27.26 49.35 12.53
N ILE A 526 -27.44 49.79 11.28
CA ILE A 526 -26.43 49.60 10.23
C ILE A 526 -25.35 50.67 10.40
N THR A 527 -24.12 50.24 10.64
CA THR A 527 -22.97 51.14 10.83
C THR A 527 -22.27 51.46 9.52
N SER A 528 -22.18 50.51 8.60
CA SER A 528 -21.57 50.75 7.28
C SER A 528 -22.03 49.77 6.20
N ILE A 529 -21.89 50.22 4.96
CA ILE A 529 -22.05 49.39 3.76
C ILE A 529 -20.79 49.63 2.92
N THR A 530 -19.95 48.60 2.77
CA THR A 530 -18.63 48.73 2.13
C THR A 530 -18.44 47.66 1.07
N GLN A 531 -17.99 48.08 -0.11
CA GLN A 531 -17.67 47.13 -1.17
C GLN A 531 -16.45 46.30 -0.79
N SER A 532 -16.56 44.98 -0.87
CA SER A 532 -15.49 44.03 -0.52
C SER A 532 -14.94 43.30 -1.74
N GLY A 533 -15.62 43.38 -2.89
CA GLY A 533 -15.19 42.80 -4.14
C GLY A 533 -16.03 43.28 -5.31
N ALA A 534 -15.80 42.69 -6.49
CA ALA A 534 -16.47 43.12 -7.71
C ALA A 534 -17.98 42.81 -7.73
N THR A 535 -18.42 41.77 -7.03
CA THR A 535 -19.85 41.38 -6.91
C THR A 535 -20.29 41.27 -5.45
N THR A 536 -19.43 41.70 -4.52
CA THR A 536 -19.64 41.51 -3.09
C THR A 536 -19.46 42.82 -2.32
N PHE A 537 -20.28 42.98 -1.29
CA PHE A 537 -20.15 44.05 -0.31
C PHE A 537 -20.58 43.56 1.06
N ALA A 538 -20.09 44.22 2.11
CA ALA A 538 -20.40 43.93 3.50
C ALA A 538 -21.40 44.96 4.02
N VAL A 539 -22.45 44.47 4.69
CA VAL A 539 -23.32 45.28 5.56
C VAL A 539 -22.90 45.00 7.00
N LYS A 540 -22.44 46.03 7.69
CA LYS A 540 -22.04 45.93 9.09
C LYS A 540 -23.11 46.54 9.99
N PHE A 541 -23.47 45.81 11.04
CA PHE A 541 -24.41 46.24 12.07
C PHE A 541 -23.66 46.68 13.34
N SER A 542 -24.36 47.34 14.27
CA SER A 542 -23.84 47.66 15.61
C SER A 542 -23.56 46.41 16.44
N GLU A 543 -24.28 45.32 16.11
CA GLU A 543 -24.27 44.06 16.84
C GLU A 543 -24.70 42.88 15.96
N GLN A 544 -24.59 41.68 16.49
CA GLN A 544 -24.93 40.44 15.78
C GLN A 544 -26.45 40.21 15.73
N LEU A 545 -26.95 39.67 14.62
CA LEU A 545 -28.37 39.35 14.41
C LEU A 545 -28.72 37.88 14.71
N ILE A 546 -29.97 37.61 15.11
CA ILE A 546 -30.54 36.25 15.26
C ILE A 546 -30.57 35.49 13.93
N GLY A 547 -30.83 36.22 12.83
CA GLY A 547 -30.97 35.66 11.49
C GLY A 547 -30.45 36.61 10.43
N ASN A 548 -30.37 36.11 9.19
CA ASN A 548 -29.96 36.93 8.07
C ASN A 548 -30.98 38.06 7.81
N PRO A 549 -30.51 39.30 7.57
CA PRO A 549 -31.39 40.38 7.16
C PRO A 549 -31.92 40.14 5.74
N ILE A 550 -33.01 40.81 5.37
CA ILE A 550 -33.44 40.91 3.97
C ILE A 550 -32.70 42.09 3.34
N VAL A 551 -32.01 41.87 2.21
CA VAL A 551 -31.27 42.90 1.49
C VAL A 551 -31.75 43.01 0.04
N THR A 552 -31.95 44.24 -0.44
CA THR A 552 -32.21 44.53 -1.85
C THR A 552 -31.16 45.49 -2.41
N VAL A 553 -30.77 45.32 -3.68
CA VAL A 553 -29.83 46.20 -4.39
C VAL A 553 -30.46 46.64 -5.69
N GLY A 554 -30.66 47.95 -5.85
CA GLY A 554 -31.39 48.50 -7.01
C GLY A 554 -32.83 47.99 -7.13
N GLY A 555 -33.45 47.61 -6.00
CA GLY A 555 -34.80 47.04 -5.95
C GLY A 555 -34.88 45.52 -6.16
N ILE A 556 -33.76 44.84 -6.44
CA ILE A 556 -33.71 43.39 -6.63
C ILE A 556 -33.32 42.73 -5.31
N ALA A 557 -34.11 41.76 -4.85
CA ALA A 557 -33.83 40.98 -3.65
C ALA A 557 -32.57 40.12 -3.83
N VAL A 558 -31.69 40.15 -2.84
CA VAL A 558 -30.48 39.33 -2.81
C VAL A 558 -30.75 38.08 -2.01
N THR A 559 -30.50 36.92 -2.62
CA THR A 559 -30.69 35.61 -1.98
C THR A 559 -29.44 35.07 -1.30
N THR A 560 -28.26 35.60 -1.65
CA THR A 560 -26.97 35.13 -1.14
C THR A 560 -26.41 36.10 -0.12
N ILE A 561 -26.80 35.88 1.14
CA ILE A 561 -26.35 36.66 2.30
C ILE A 561 -25.72 35.67 3.27
N VAL A 562 -24.44 35.90 3.59
CA VAL A 562 -23.66 35.02 4.46
C VAL A 562 -23.08 35.87 5.57
N LYS A 563 -23.40 35.54 6.82
CA LYS A 563 -22.73 36.12 7.98
C LYS A 563 -21.22 35.90 7.89
N ASP A 564 -20.43 36.94 8.10
CA ASP A 564 -18.97 36.84 8.06
C ASP A 564 -18.47 35.90 9.16
N ALA A 565 -17.50 35.05 8.81
CA ALA A 565 -16.99 34.03 9.71
C ALA A 565 -16.07 34.60 10.81
N THR A 566 -15.51 35.79 10.58
CA THR A 566 -14.53 36.44 11.46
C THR A 566 -15.12 37.63 12.23
N ASP A 567 -16.12 38.31 11.65
CA ASP A 567 -16.84 39.42 12.27
C ASP A 567 -18.34 39.13 12.31
N SER A 568 -18.86 38.76 13.49
CA SER A 568 -20.26 38.38 13.64
C SER A 568 -21.27 39.50 13.44
N THR A 569 -20.82 40.75 13.34
CA THR A 569 -21.64 41.94 13.05
C THR A 569 -21.70 42.25 11.55
N THR A 570 -20.93 41.54 10.74
CA THR A 570 -20.81 41.77 9.30
C THR A 570 -21.53 40.68 8.52
N TYR A 571 -22.30 41.09 7.51
CA TYR A 571 -23.03 40.19 6.63
C TYR A 571 -22.59 40.47 5.20
N ASN A 572 -21.94 39.47 4.59
CA ASN A 572 -21.43 39.52 3.24
C ASN A 572 -22.56 39.22 2.26
N VAL A 573 -22.83 40.20 1.39
CA VAL A 573 -23.88 40.16 0.39
C VAL A 573 -23.24 39.94 -0.98
N THR A 574 -23.71 38.93 -1.70
CA THR A 574 -23.26 38.63 -3.07
C THR A 574 -24.37 38.90 -4.07
N VAL A 575 -24.10 39.73 -5.08
CA VAL A 575 -25.06 40.05 -6.14
C VAL A 575 -24.70 39.34 -7.45
N GLY A 576 -25.70 39.15 -8.32
CA GLY A 576 -25.53 38.43 -9.59
C GLY A 576 -24.82 39.20 -10.72
N SER A 577 -24.41 40.45 -10.49
CA SER A 577 -23.77 41.30 -11.50
C SER A 577 -22.68 42.17 -10.88
N VAL A 578 -21.70 42.59 -11.68
CA VAL A 578 -20.60 43.46 -11.21
C VAL A 578 -21.17 44.77 -10.66
N LEU A 579 -20.75 45.11 -9.46
CA LEU A 579 -21.09 46.34 -8.77
C LEU A 579 -20.34 47.51 -9.44
N ASP A 580 -21.11 48.44 -9.98
CA ASP A 580 -20.60 49.63 -10.66
C ASP A 580 -21.60 50.78 -10.52
N GLY A 581 -21.09 51.98 -10.23
CA GLY A 581 -21.87 53.20 -10.04
C GLY A 581 -22.77 53.20 -8.79
N ALA A 582 -23.65 54.21 -8.71
CA ALA A 582 -24.58 54.38 -7.61
C ALA A 582 -25.73 53.36 -7.67
N LYS A 583 -25.94 52.61 -6.57
CA LYS A 583 -27.06 51.68 -6.38
C LYS A 583 -27.72 51.93 -5.02
N THR A 584 -29.04 51.83 -4.95
CA THR A 584 -29.77 51.87 -3.67
C THR A 584 -29.69 50.50 -3.00
N VAL A 585 -29.19 50.46 -1.76
CA VAL A 585 -29.16 49.28 -0.90
C VAL A 585 -30.18 49.47 0.21
N ALA A 586 -31.18 48.57 0.29
CA ALA A 586 -32.15 48.57 1.39
C ALA A 586 -32.07 47.27 2.19
N VAL A 587 -32.16 47.39 3.52
CA VAL A 587 -31.99 46.31 4.49
C VAL A 587 -33.16 46.34 5.48
N SER A 588 -33.83 45.21 5.67
CA SER A 588 -35.03 45.09 6.52
C SER A 588 -35.10 43.73 7.23
N SER A 589 -36.06 43.60 8.15
CA SER A 589 -36.39 42.34 8.85
C SER A 589 -35.19 41.70 9.57
N PHE A 590 -34.58 42.44 10.48
CA PHE A 590 -33.47 41.97 11.30
C PHE A 590 -33.69 42.31 12.77
N SER A 591 -33.27 41.41 13.65
CA SER A 591 -33.26 41.57 15.10
C SER A 591 -31.92 41.12 15.65
N ASP A 592 -31.44 41.75 16.71
CA ASP A 592 -30.23 41.35 17.42
C ASP A 592 -30.44 40.02 18.19
N LEU A 593 -29.39 39.54 18.86
CA LEU A 593 -29.45 38.34 19.69
C LEU A 593 -30.32 38.47 20.96
N SER A 594 -30.53 39.68 21.46
CA SER A 594 -31.33 39.96 22.67
C SER A 594 -32.84 40.01 22.38
N GLY A 595 -33.22 40.19 21.12
CA GLY A 595 -34.58 40.10 20.59
C GLY A 595 -35.14 41.42 20.07
N GLU A 596 -34.40 42.53 20.12
CA GLU A 596 -34.85 43.83 19.68
C GLU A 596 -34.85 43.94 18.14
N ALA A 597 -35.92 44.50 17.59
CA ALA A 597 -36.08 44.63 16.14
C ALA A 597 -35.38 45.89 15.62
N GLY A 598 -34.54 45.71 14.61
CA GLY A 598 -33.89 46.80 13.89
C GLY A 598 -34.83 47.55 12.96
N VAL A 599 -34.46 48.80 12.63
CA VAL A 599 -35.26 49.68 11.76
C VAL A 599 -34.85 49.51 10.30
N THR A 600 -35.83 49.29 9.42
CA THR A 600 -35.61 49.23 7.97
C THR A 600 -34.88 50.48 7.46
N THR A 601 -33.78 50.28 6.75
CA THR A 601 -32.89 51.35 6.29
C THR A 601 -32.63 51.23 4.79
N SER A 602 -32.60 52.36 4.07
CA SER A 602 -32.28 52.44 2.64
C SER A 602 -31.26 53.54 2.37
N LYS A 603 -30.17 53.21 1.66
CA LYS A 603 -29.06 54.15 1.38
C LYS A 603 -28.56 53.99 -0.05
N VAL A 604 -28.24 55.10 -0.72
CA VAL A 604 -27.53 55.08 -2.00
C VAL A 604 -26.04 54.86 -1.73
N VAL A 605 -25.47 53.81 -2.31
CA VAL A 605 -24.06 53.43 -2.21
C VAL A 605 -23.43 53.50 -3.60
N THR A 606 -22.31 54.18 -3.73
CA THR A 606 -21.56 54.24 -5.00
C THR A 606 -20.49 53.16 -5.00
N PHE A 607 -20.63 52.19 -5.89
CA PHE A 607 -19.69 51.10 -6.07
C PHE A 607 -18.66 51.42 -7.16
N VAL A 608 -17.44 50.92 -6.98
CA VAL A 608 -16.32 51.06 -7.92
C VAL A 608 -16.09 49.73 -8.63
N LYS A 609 -16.00 49.76 -9.96
CA LYS A 609 -15.64 48.60 -10.76
C LYS A 609 -14.19 48.15 -10.49
N ASP A 610 -13.98 46.93 -9.98
CA ASP A 610 -12.63 46.36 -9.81
C ASP A 610 -12.07 45.83 -11.14
N SER A 611 -10.89 46.33 -11.55
CA SER A 611 -10.21 45.99 -12.82
C SER A 611 -8.73 45.61 -12.66
N ASN A 612 -8.20 45.55 -11.44
CA ASN A 612 -6.76 45.28 -11.20
C ASN A 612 -6.46 43.77 -11.17
N ALA A 613 -5.41 43.35 -11.89
CA ALA A 613 -4.90 41.98 -11.91
C ALA A 613 -4.32 41.54 -10.55
N PRO A 614 -4.51 40.28 -10.11
CA PRO A 614 -3.88 39.78 -8.88
C PRO A 614 -2.35 39.67 -8.96
N ARG A 615 -1.68 39.79 -7.81
CA ARG A 615 -0.21 39.79 -7.68
C ARG A 615 0.24 38.91 -6.51
N VAL A 616 1.39 38.24 -6.65
CA VAL A 616 2.04 37.51 -5.54
C VAL A 616 2.61 38.50 -4.53
N VAL A 617 2.30 38.31 -3.25
CA VAL A 617 2.73 39.13 -2.11
C VAL A 617 3.87 38.45 -1.36
N THR A 618 3.81 37.13 -1.16
CA THR A 618 4.86 36.37 -0.46
C THR A 618 5.06 34.98 -1.09
N SER A 619 6.24 34.41 -0.87
CA SER A 619 6.58 33.03 -1.24
C SER A 619 7.33 32.32 -0.11
N ALA A 620 7.04 31.04 0.15
CA ALA A 620 7.70 30.24 1.20
C ALA A 620 7.89 28.77 0.78
N VAL A 621 8.93 28.11 1.30
CA VAL A 621 9.15 26.66 1.12
C VAL A 621 8.74 25.94 2.38
N VAL A 622 7.92 24.89 2.25
CA VAL A 622 7.40 24.09 3.37
C VAL A 622 7.45 22.61 3.06
N GLN A 623 7.74 21.79 4.07
CA GLN A 623 7.66 20.33 3.97
C GLN A 623 6.31 19.85 4.50
N ASP A 624 5.63 19.00 3.73
CA ASP A 624 4.34 18.42 4.11
C ASP A 624 4.58 17.20 5.00
N ALA A 625 4.13 17.28 6.26
CA ALA A 625 4.37 16.26 7.28
C ALA A 625 3.74 14.90 6.97
N THR A 626 2.80 14.83 6.02
CA THR A 626 2.08 13.59 5.69
C THR A 626 2.80 12.71 4.68
N ASN A 627 3.54 13.34 3.76
CA ASN A 627 4.23 12.66 2.67
C ASN A 627 5.74 12.94 2.65
N GLY A 628 6.21 13.83 3.53
CA GLY A 628 7.61 14.23 3.63
C GLY A 628 8.10 15.10 2.48
N LYS A 629 7.26 15.60 1.58
CA LYS A 629 7.65 16.36 0.37
C LYS A 629 7.69 17.87 0.57
N GLU A 630 8.55 18.57 -0.16
CA GLU A 630 8.60 20.05 -0.17
C GLU A 630 7.72 20.74 -1.24
N TYR A 631 7.12 21.87 -0.85
CA TYR A 631 6.28 22.75 -1.70
C TYR A 631 6.73 24.21 -1.63
N LEU A 632 6.62 24.94 -2.74
CA LEU A 632 6.69 26.40 -2.80
C LEU A 632 5.26 26.95 -2.73
N GLU A 633 4.95 27.61 -1.62
CA GLU A 633 3.69 28.33 -1.40
C GLU A 633 3.83 29.77 -1.90
N LEU A 634 2.84 30.24 -2.66
CA LEU A 634 2.71 31.60 -3.18
C LEU A 634 1.41 32.19 -2.64
N THR A 635 1.52 33.32 -1.95
CA THR A 635 0.36 34.06 -1.41
C THR A 635 0.05 35.24 -2.31
N PHE A 636 -1.20 35.37 -2.75
CA PHE A 636 -1.70 36.46 -3.57
C PHE A 636 -2.41 37.54 -2.74
N ASP A 637 -2.46 38.76 -3.29
CA ASP A 637 -3.18 39.89 -2.69
C ASP A 637 -4.71 39.70 -2.74
N LYS A 638 -5.19 39.00 -3.78
CA LYS A 638 -6.60 38.70 -4.05
C LYS A 638 -6.85 37.19 -4.14
N ASN A 639 -8.11 36.79 -4.01
CA ASN A 639 -8.51 35.42 -4.29
C ASN A 639 -8.22 35.07 -5.75
N ILE A 640 -7.67 33.88 -5.94
CA ILE A 640 -7.37 33.33 -7.24
C ILE A 640 -8.26 32.13 -7.49
N ASN A 641 -8.76 32.00 -8.71
CA ASN A 641 -9.47 30.82 -9.17
C ASN A 641 -8.55 29.95 -10.03
N LEU A 642 -8.40 28.69 -9.61
CA LEU A 642 -7.81 27.65 -10.43
C LEU A 642 -8.83 27.20 -11.49
N ALA A 643 -8.42 27.17 -12.74
CA ALA A 643 -9.19 26.60 -13.84
C ALA A 643 -9.11 25.07 -13.82
N THR A 644 -10.24 24.44 -14.14
CA THR A 644 -10.36 22.97 -14.25
C THR A 644 -10.07 22.51 -15.69
N ALA A 645 -9.76 21.23 -15.87
CA ALA A 645 -9.48 20.64 -17.18
C ALA A 645 -10.56 21.00 -18.24
N PRO A 646 -10.18 21.25 -19.50
CA PRO A 646 -8.86 21.02 -20.11
C PRO A 646 -7.82 22.15 -19.89
N ALA A 647 -8.22 23.30 -19.32
CA ALA A 647 -7.35 24.46 -19.15
C ALA A 647 -6.77 24.53 -17.72
N ILE A 648 -5.93 23.56 -17.34
CA ILE A 648 -5.37 23.45 -15.98
C ILE A 648 -4.53 24.69 -15.63
N SER A 649 -4.69 25.20 -14.40
CA SER A 649 -3.82 26.27 -13.88
C SER A 649 -2.42 25.78 -13.63
N ASN A 650 -1.46 26.45 -14.25
CA ASN A 650 -0.04 26.09 -14.14
C ASN A 650 0.82 27.29 -13.80
N VAL A 651 1.98 26.99 -13.23
CA VAL A 651 3.10 27.91 -13.07
C VAL A 651 4.30 27.39 -13.85
N SER A 652 5.00 28.31 -14.51
CA SER A 652 6.30 28.09 -15.15
C SER A 652 7.26 29.16 -14.64
N GLY A 653 8.56 28.92 -14.71
CA GLY A 653 9.56 29.87 -14.22
C GLY A 653 10.79 29.95 -15.10
N VAL A 654 11.41 31.12 -15.16
CA VAL A 654 12.73 31.36 -15.77
C VAL A 654 13.60 32.14 -14.79
N GLY A 655 14.90 31.88 -14.73
CA GLY A 655 15.75 32.63 -13.80
C GLY A 655 17.08 31.95 -13.53
N THR A 656 17.64 32.22 -12.36
CA THR A 656 18.94 31.69 -11.95
C THR A 656 18.81 30.84 -10.69
N TYR A 657 19.79 29.98 -10.46
CA TYR A 657 20.00 29.39 -9.14
C TYR A 657 21.46 29.55 -8.72
N VAL A 658 21.66 29.69 -7.41
CA VAL A 658 22.96 29.71 -6.77
C VAL A 658 23.09 28.42 -5.98
N LYS A 659 24.08 27.62 -6.34
CA LYS A 659 24.49 26.45 -5.57
C LYS A 659 26.00 26.52 -5.36
N ASP A 660 26.45 26.33 -4.13
CA ASP A 660 27.88 26.37 -3.80
C ASP A 660 28.58 27.66 -4.28
N PHE A 661 27.91 28.80 -4.13
CA PHE A 661 28.35 30.14 -4.58
C PHE A 661 28.49 30.30 -6.11
N VAL A 662 28.07 29.32 -6.91
CA VAL A 662 28.05 29.40 -8.38
C VAL A 662 26.65 29.76 -8.85
N THR A 663 26.51 30.92 -9.50
CA THR A 663 25.28 31.32 -10.21
C THR A 663 25.22 30.62 -11.56
N SER A 664 24.13 29.90 -11.80
CA SER A 664 23.85 29.25 -13.09
C SER A 664 22.55 29.78 -13.68
N ASP A 665 22.58 30.10 -14.98
CA ASP A 665 21.38 30.44 -15.75
C ASP A 665 20.55 29.18 -15.99
N SER A 666 19.26 29.23 -15.64
CA SER A 666 18.30 28.17 -15.93
C SER A 666 17.23 28.69 -16.88
N THR A 667 17.33 28.25 -18.13
CA THR A 667 16.35 28.59 -19.16
C THR A 667 15.23 27.55 -19.16
N ASN A 668 14.14 27.86 -18.45
CA ASN A 668 12.83 27.18 -18.39
C ASN A 668 12.71 26.00 -17.42
N PHE A 669 12.12 26.27 -16.25
CA PHE A 669 11.60 25.24 -15.33
C PHE A 669 10.26 24.68 -15.81
N ALA A 670 9.94 23.45 -15.39
CA ALA A 670 8.79 22.72 -15.89
C ALA A 670 7.46 23.43 -15.58
N THR A 671 6.57 23.49 -16.57
CA THR A 671 5.18 23.89 -16.36
C THR A 671 4.53 22.91 -15.41
N THR A 672 4.24 23.36 -14.20
CA THR A 672 3.77 22.51 -13.10
C THR A 672 2.42 23.01 -12.62
N GLN A 673 1.53 22.07 -12.34
CA GLN A 673 0.21 22.38 -11.83
C GLN A 673 0.32 23.05 -10.45
N VAL A 674 -0.44 24.13 -10.26
CA VAL A 674 -0.63 24.75 -8.95
C VAL A 674 -1.87 24.15 -8.27
N SER A 675 -1.82 24.02 -6.96
CA SER A 675 -2.95 23.58 -6.13
C SER A 675 -3.15 24.57 -4.98
N TYR A 676 -4.35 24.65 -4.40
CA TYR A 676 -4.48 25.40 -3.16
C TYR A 676 -3.73 24.70 -2.02
N LYS A 677 -3.13 25.46 -1.11
CA LYS A 677 -2.69 24.92 0.19
C LYS A 677 -3.89 24.42 0.99
N ASN A 678 -4.93 25.24 1.01
CA ASN A 678 -6.21 24.98 1.64
C ASN A 678 -7.31 25.56 0.73
N ALA A 679 -8.26 24.74 0.28
CA ALA A 679 -9.31 25.20 -0.64
C ALA A 679 -10.20 26.31 -0.06
N SER A 680 -10.23 26.46 1.27
CA SER A 680 -10.93 27.55 1.97
C SER A 680 -10.17 28.88 1.93
N ASP A 681 -8.86 28.85 1.68
CA ASP A 681 -8.01 30.03 1.51
C ASP A 681 -7.49 30.10 0.06
N LYS A 682 -8.28 30.75 -0.80
CA LYS A 682 -7.97 30.92 -2.23
C LYS A 682 -6.84 31.91 -2.51
N LYS A 683 -6.22 32.49 -1.48
CA LYS A 683 -5.06 33.38 -1.66
C LYS A 683 -3.75 32.62 -1.69
N VAL A 684 -3.70 31.37 -1.20
CA VAL A 684 -2.45 30.60 -1.14
C VAL A 684 -2.50 29.41 -2.08
N VAL A 685 -1.64 29.45 -3.10
CA VAL A 685 -1.38 28.29 -3.96
C VAL A 685 -0.04 27.68 -3.61
N ARG A 686 0.12 26.39 -3.87
CA ARG A 686 1.37 25.64 -3.67
C ARG A 686 1.73 24.86 -4.93
N VAL A 687 3.03 24.75 -5.18
CA VAL A 687 3.62 23.93 -6.25
C VAL A 687 4.64 22.97 -5.63
N GLU A 688 4.57 21.68 -5.99
CA GLU A 688 5.53 20.68 -5.50
C GLU A 688 6.91 21.00 -6.08
N LEU A 689 7.91 21.23 -5.21
CA LEU A 689 9.22 21.70 -5.64
C LEU A 689 10.00 20.65 -6.44
N ASN A 690 9.81 19.37 -6.12
CA ASN A 690 10.47 18.31 -6.87
C ASN A 690 9.95 18.22 -8.31
N ALA A 691 8.63 18.38 -8.50
CA ALA A 691 8.01 18.41 -9.82
C ALA A 691 8.38 19.68 -10.60
N PHE A 692 8.39 20.84 -9.93
CA PHE A 692 8.68 22.14 -10.57
C PHE A 692 10.13 22.30 -11.01
N LEU A 693 11.08 21.90 -10.15
CA LEU A 693 12.51 22.03 -10.43
C LEU A 693 13.09 20.84 -11.19
N GLY A 694 12.41 19.69 -11.19
CA GLY A 694 12.84 18.47 -11.88
C GLY A 694 14.28 18.07 -11.57
N THR A 695 15.03 17.66 -12.60
CA THR A 695 16.43 17.24 -12.50
C THR A 695 17.40 18.36 -12.14
N THR A 696 16.98 19.62 -12.23
CA THR A 696 17.74 20.81 -11.82
C THR A 696 17.50 21.21 -10.37
N GLY A 697 16.69 20.43 -9.65
CA GLY A 697 16.31 20.66 -8.28
C GLY A 697 17.34 20.22 -7.25
N PHE A 698 18.44 20.96 -7.16
CA PHE A 698 19.49 20.71 -6.18
C PHE A 698 19.08 21.11 -4.76
N LYS A 699 19.33 20.21 -3.80
CA LYS A 699 19.28 20.50 -2.36
C LYS A 699 20.25 21.64 -2.01
N ALA A 700 19.83 22.48 -1.08
CA ALA A 700 20.54 23.67 -0.59
C ALA A 700 20.86 24.74 -1.64
N ALA A 701 20.34 24.62 -2.87
CA ALA A 701 20.44 25.70 -3.86
C ALA A 701 19.36 26.76 -3.62
N THR A 702 19.72 28.03 -3.80
CA THR A 702 18.82 29.18 -3.76
C THR A 702 18.43 29.56 -5.19
N TYR A 703 17.14 29.56 -5.50
CA TYR A 703 16.58 29.89 -6.81
C TYR A 703 16.01 31.32 -6.78
N THR A 704 16.29 32.11 -7.81
CA THR A 704 15.70 33.44 -8.05
C THR A 704 15.02 33.43 -9.40
N LEU A 705 13.68 33.37 -9.41
CA LEU A 705 12.86 33.02 -10.57
C LEU A 705 11.77 34.05 -10.87
N ASP A 706 11.52 34.24 -12.16
CA ASP A 706 10.39 34.96 -12.74
C ASP A 706 9.32 33.95 -13.12
N LEU A 707 8.22 33.95 -12.36
CA LEU A 707 7.10 33.05 -12.52
C LEU A 707 6.07 33.61 -13.50
N THR A 708 5.65 32.78 -14.44
CA THR A 708 4.53 33.03 -15.36
C THR A 708 3.40 32.05 -15.06
N PHE A 709 2.18 32.58 -14.89
CA PHE A 709 0.99 31.80 -14.58
C PHE A 709 0.10 31.63 -15.82
N THR A 710 -0.46 30.44 -16.01
CA THR A 710 -1.41 30.15 -17.10
C THR A 710 -2.73 29.65 -16.50
N ASN A 711 -3.86 30.09 -17.07
CA ASN A 711 -5.21 29.75 -16.61
C ASN A 711 -5.43 30.04 -15.12
N LEU A 712 -4.84 31.13 -14.63
CA LEU A 712 -4.92 31.57 -13.23
C LEU A 712 -5.45 33.01 -13.23
N ALA A 713 -6.61 33.25 -12.60
CA ALA A 713 -7.30 34.55 -12.67
C ALA A 713 -8.05 34.89 -11.37
N SER A 714 -8.42 36.15 -11.20
CA SER A 714 -9.30 36.61 -10.13
C SER A 714 -10.75 36.08 -10.26
N ASP A 715 -11.59 36.37 -9.27
CA ASP A 715 -13.05 36.19 -9.33
C ASP A 715 -13.72 36.97 -10.48
N THR A 716 -13.04 37.95 -11.07
CA THR A 716 -13.50 38.72 -12.24
C THR A 716 -12.90 38.26 -13.56
N ALA A 717 -12.28 37.07 -13.60
CA ALA A 717 -11.57 36.54 -14.76
C ALA A 717 -10.39 37.41 -15.25
N THR A 718 -9.84 38.27 -14.37
CA THR A 718 -8.62 39.04 -14.68
C THR A 718 -7.40 38.17 -14.43
N ALA A 719 -6.56 37.94 -15.44
CA ALA A 719 -5.39 37.09 -15.35
C ALA A 719 -4.38 37.57 -14.30
N VAL A 720 -3.72 36.64 -13.62
CA VAL A 720 -2.66 36.90 -12.64
C VAL A 720 -1.41 37.48 -13.32
N SER A 721 -0.80 38.49 -12.69
CA SER A 721 0.46 39.08 -13.16
C SER A 721 1.67 38.18 -12.88
N THR A 722 2.76 38.32 -13.63
CA THR A 722 4.03 37.63 -13.36
C THR A 722 4.59 37.98 -11.98
N ALA A 723 5.36 37.07 -11.38
CA ALA A 723 5.95 37.26 -10.04
C ALA A 723 7.46 37.00 -10.03
N HIS A 724 8.23 37.76 -9.24
CA HIS A 724 9.63 37.43 -8.94
C HIS A 724 9.70 36.80 -7.55
N VAL A 725 10.34 35.64 -7.42
CA VAL A 725 10.47 34.91 -6.15
C VAL A 725 11.92 34.49 -5.89
N THR A 726 12.28 34.37 -4.62
CA THR A 726 13.56 33.75 -4.21
C THR A 726 13.33 32.73 -3.10
N PHE A 727 13.86 31.52 -3.24
CA PHE A 727 13.66 30.43 -2.29
C PHE A 727 14.78 29.39 -2.30
N THR A 728 14.90 28.56 -1.24
CA THR A 728 15.93 27.50 -1.12
C THR A 728 15.28 26.12 -0.98
N ARG A 729 15.84 25.09 -1.62
CA ARG A 729 15.33 23.69 -1.59
C ARG A 729 16.00 22.83 -0.50
N GLY A 730 15.25 21.96 0.19
CA GLY A 730 15.66 20.95 1.18
C GLY A 730 15.59 19.48 0.69
N GLU A 731 15.06 18.54 1.50
CA GLU A 731 15.06 17.06 1.30
C GLU A 731 13.75 16.35 1.75
N ASP A 732 13.36 15.26 1.06
CA ASP A 732 12.16 14.42 1.35
C ASP A 732 12.46 13.19 2.29
N GLY A 733 11.51 12.68 3.12
CA GLY A 733 11.74 11.65 4.21
C GLY A 733 11.28 10.16 4.00
N SER A 734 11.46 9.21 4.97
CA SER A 734 11.08 7.72 4.94
C SER A 734 10.84 7.02 6.33
N SER A 735 10.17 5.83 6.44
CA SER A 735 9.71 5.12 7.71
C SER A 735 9.95 3.56 7.87
N VAL A 736 9.88 2.95 9.11
CA VAL A 736 10.15 1.50 9.50
C VAL A 736 9.20 0.91 10.61
N SER A 737 9.06 -0.44 10.78
CA SER A 737 8.06 -1.22 11.62
C SER A 737 8.57 -1.83 12.97
N ASN A 738 7.74 -1.89 14.04
CA ASN A 738 7.99 -2.50 15.39
C ASN A 738 6.71 -3.14 16.05
N PRO A 739 6.81 -4.06 17.04
CA PRO A 739 5.65 -4.73 17.66
C PRO A 739 4.83 -3.87 18.66
N VAL A 740 3.54 -4.18 18.86
CA VAL A 740 2.55 -3.36 19.61
C VAL A 740 1.86 -4.18 20.72
N VAL A 741 1.64 -3.61 21.91
CA VAL A 741 0.89 -4.21 23.04
C VAL A 741 -0.57 -3.74 23.07
N ALA A 742 -1.49 -4.48 23.68
CA ALA A 742 -2.91 -4.12 23.82
C ALA A 742 -3.44 -4.35 25.25
N VAL A 743 -4.47 -3.59 25.64
CA VAL A 743 -5.18 -3.77 26.92
C VAL A 743 -6.33 -4.77 26.75
N THR A 744 -6.48 -5.69 27.70
CA THR A 744 -7.50 -6.74 27.69
C THR A 744 -8.63 -6.52 28.67
N SER A 745 -8.39 -5.86 29.81
CA SER A 745 -9.44 -5.55 30.80
C SER A 745 -9.07 -4.41 31.74
N ILE A 746 -10.09 -3.71 32.25
CA ILE A 746 -9.96 -2.66 33.26
C ILE A 746 -11.08 -2.81 34.29
N VAL A 747 -10.72 -2.89 35.58
CA VAL A 747 -11.71 -3.10 36.66
C VAL A 747 -11.27 -2.33 37.92
N GLN A 748 -12.18 -1.61 38.58
CA GLN A 748 -11.94 -1.08 39.92
C GLN A 748 -11.76 -2.23 40.91
N ASN A 749 -10.82 -2.10 41.84
CA ASN A 749 -10.52 -3.14 42.81
C ASN A 749 -11.71 -3.35 43.76
N ALA A 750 -12.13 -4.61 43.95
CA ALA A 750 -13.22 -4.93 44.85
C ALA A 750 -12.87 -4.55 46.30
N GLY A 751 -13.64 -3.63 46.90
CA GLY A 751 -13.44 -3.19 48.28
C GLY A 751 -12.37 -2.11 48.47
N ASN A 752 -11.80 -1.55 47.39
CA ASN A 752 -10.91 -0.40 47.47
C ASN A 752 -11.16 0.59 46.32
N ASN A 753 -11.92 1.64 46.64
CA ASN A 753 -12.31 2.68 45.67
C ASN A 753 -11.11 3.46 45.12
N ASN A 754 -9.93 3.35 45.75
CA ASN A 754 -8.68 4.01 45.35
C ASN A 754 -7.81 3.19 44.40
N LYS A 755 -8.26 2.03 43.89
CA LYS A 755 -7.44 1.18 43.00
C LYS A 755 -8.18 0.73 41.75
N VAL A 756 -7.50 0.80 40.60
CA VAL A 756 -7.98 0.28 39.32
C VAL A 756 -6.93 -0.64 38.70
N ASN A 757 -7.34 -1.83 38.30
CA ASN A 757 -6.45 -2.80 37.64
C ASN A 757 -6.61 -2.69 36.12
N VAL A 758 -5.50 -2.56 35.40
CA VAL A 758 -5.40 -2.61 33.93
C VAL A 758 -4.61 -3.86 33.54
N THR A 759 -5.16 -4.72 32.68
CA THR A 759 -4.50 -5.94 32.20
C THR A 759 -4.05 -5.76 30.74
N PHE A 760 -2.79 -6.11 30.43
CA PHE A 760 -2.21 -6.08 29.09
C PHE A 760 -2.03 -7.50 28.52
N ASP A 761 -2.14 -7.64 27.20
CA ASP A 761 -2.05 -8.93 26.47
C ASP A 761 -0.63 -9.53 26.43
N LYS A 762 0.39 -8.72 26.76
CA LYS A 762 1.82 -9.08 26.74
C LYS A 762 2.56 -8.42 27.91
N ALA A 763 3.81 -8.83 28.13
CA ALA A 763 4.73 -8.12 29.00
C ALA A 763 4.99 -6.69 28.47
N VAL A 764 4.87 -5.71 29.36
CA VAL A 764 5.05 -4.29 29.05
C VAL A 764 6.44 -3.81 29.44
N ASP A 765 6.93 -2.78 28.76
CA ASP A 765 8.12 -2.06 29.19
C ASP A 765 7.82 -1.33 30.51
N GLY A 766 8.60 -1.65 31.55
CA GLY A 766 8.37 -1.17 32.91
C GLY A 766 8.38 0.35 33.02
N ALA A 767 9.30 1.04 32.31
CA ALA A 767 9.40 2.49 32.35
C ALA A 767 8.15 3.17 31.75
N SER A 768 7.66 2.64 30.63
CA SER A 768 6.40 3.12 30.03
C SER A 768 5.18 2.82 30.91
N ALA A 769 5.13 1.64 31.55
CA ALA A 769 3.93 1.16 32.22
C ALA A 769 3.75 1.68 33.64
N ILE A 770 4.81 2.06 34.36
CA ILE A 770 4.69 2.65 35.71
C ILE A 770 4.52 4.17 35.69
N ASN A 771 4.62 4.81 34.52
CA ASN A 771 4.46 6.25 34.42
C ASN A 771 2.97 6.63 34.57
N PRO A 772 2.55 7.30 35.67
CA PRO A 772 1.14 7.63 35.89
C PRO A 772 0.57 8.58 34.82
N THR A 773 1.41 9.36 34.13
CA THR A 773 0.92 10.27 33.06
C THR A 773 0.38 9.53 31.85
N ASN A 774 0.70 8.24 31.70
CA ASN A 774 0.23 7.41 30.61
C ASN A 774 -1.19 6.86 30.85
N TYR A 775 -1.77 7.12 32.02
CA TYR A 775 -3.11 6.69 32.42
C TYR A 775 -3.92 7.90 32.86
N LYS A 776 -4.97 8.20 32.13
CA LYS A 776 -5.89 9.29 32.48
C LYS A 776 -7.28 8.72 32.68
N ILE A 777 -7.85 8.96 33.86
CA ILE A 777 -9.22 8.59 34.18
C ILE A 777 -10.00 9.87 34.35
N ASP A 778 -11.11 10.03 33.64
CA ASP A 778 -11.90 11.25 33.76
C ASP A 778 -12.45 11.42 35.18
N GLY A 779 -12.22 12.61 35.74
CA GLY A 779 -12.67 12.92 37.10
C GLY A 779 -12.01 12.08 38.19
N ALA A 780 -10.84 11.48 37.95
CA ALA A 780 -10.02 10.84 38.98
C ALA A 780 -8.53 11.09 38.70
N ILE A 781 -7.71 11.19 39.75
CA ILE A 781 -6.27 11.44 39.61
C ILE A 781 -5.52 10.13 39.87
N VAL A 782 -4.73 9.67 38.90
CA VAL A 782 -3.80 8.54 39.09
C VAL A 782 -2.53 9.07 39.76
N GLU A 783 -2.30 8.70 41.02
CA GLU A 783 -1.15 9.16 41.80
C GLU A 783 0.11 8.33 41.50
N SER A 784 -0.05 7.02 41.36
CA SER A 784 1.06 6.11 41.05
C SER A 784 0.56 4.83 40.38
N VAL A 785 1.47 4.11 39.72
CA VAL A 785 1.18 2.84 39.08
C VAL A 785 2.18 1.79 39.55
N THR A 786 1.69 0.62 39.95
CA THR A 786 2.52 -0.54 40.29
C THR A 786 2.26 -1.70 39.34
N LEU A 787 3.30 -2.48 39.01
CA LEU A 787 3.16 -3.66 38.14
C LEU A 787 3.15 -4.94 38.97
N ASN A 788 2.19 -5.80 38.67
CA ASN A 788 2.20 -7.18 39.13
C ASN A 788 3.17 -8.03 38.27
N PRO A 789 3.63 -9.18 38.79
CA PRO A 789 4.38 -10.15 37.99
C PRO A 789 3.62 -10.60 36.74
N VAL A 790 4.36 -10.95 35.68
CA VAL A 790 3.78 -11.53 34.45
C VAL A 790 3.24 -12.92 34.76
N VAL A 791 1.99 -13.18 34.38
CA VAL A 791 1.33 -14.49 34.58
C VAL A 791 0.71 -14.92 33.26
N GLY A 792 1.11 -16.07 32.71
CA GLY A 792 0.53 -16.58 31.46
C GLY A 792 0.76 -15.70 30.23
N GLY A 793 1.81 -14.86 30.25
CA GLY A 793 2.14 -13.93 29.16
C GLY A 793 1.48 -12.56 29.27
N THR A 794 0.49 -12.38 30.14
CA THR A 794 -0.17 -11.08 30.41
C THR A 794 0.44 -10.40 31.62
N GLN A 795 0.25 -9.08 31.73
CA GLN A 795 0.75 -8.29 32.85
C GLN A 795 -0.30 -7.29 33.35
N VAL A 796 -0.40 -7.10 34.67
CA VAL A 796 -1.36 -6.18 35.29
C VAL A 796 -0.66 -4.95 35.86
N ALA A 797 -1.12 -3.76 35.48
CA ALA A 797 -0.80 -2.49 36.11
C ALA A 797 -1.92 -2.10 37.09
N VAL A 798 -1.56 -1.78 38.33
CA VAL A 798 -2.47 -1.30 39.38
C VAL A 798 -2.31 0.20 39.49
N LEU A 799 -3.33 0.94 39.06
CA LEU A 799 -3.43 2.38 39.18
C LEU A 799 -3.92 2.72 40.58
N ASN A 800 -3.10 3.42 41.36
CA ASN A 800 -3.47 3.94 42.67
C ASN A 800 -4.01 5.36 42.47
N LEU A 801 -5.30 5.54 42.75
CA LEU A 801 -5.97 6.82 42.64
C LEU A 801 -5.69 7.65 43.89
N LYS A 802 -5.49 8.96 43.70
CA LYS A 802 -5.42 9.90 44.80
C LYS A 802 -6.75 9.91 45.56
N ALA A 803 -6.69 9.88 46.88
CA ALA A 803 -7.87 10.06 47.73
C ALA A 803 -8.62 11.36 47.38
N ASP A 804 -9.95 11.33 47.51
CA ASP A 804 -10.85 12.46 47.25
C ASP A 804 -10.81 13.03 45.81
N SER A 805 -10.19 12.32 44.86
CA SER A 805 -10.08 12.79 43.47
C SER A 805 -11.29 12.43 42.59
N ASN A 806 -12.09 11.44 42.98
CA ASN A 806 -13.28 10.96 42.29
C ASN A 806 -14.55 11.23 43.11
N ALA A 807 -15.17 12.39 42.88
CA ALA A 807 -16.33 12.86 43.64
C ALA A 807 -17.69 12.26 43.23
N PHE A 808 -17.75 11.36 42.24
CA PHE A 808 -19.01 10.81 41.75
C PHE A 808 -18.93 9.30 41.51
N THR A 809 -20.04 8.58 41.74
CA THR A 809 -20.15 7.17 41.36
C THR A 809 -20.70 7.08 39.94
N GLY A 810 -20.05 6.29 39.08
CA GLY A 810 -20.51 6.02 37.73
C GLY A 810 -19.41 5.61 36.77
N ILE A 811 -19.81 5.40 35.52
CA ILE A 811 -18.91 5.03 34.43
C ILE A 811 -17.97 6.21 34.10
N ARG A 812 -16.68 5.94 33.89
CA ARG A 812 -15.66 6.91 33.48
C ARG A 812 -14.89 6.45 32.27
N ASN A 813 -14.45 7.37 31.43
CA ASN A 813 -13.46 7.05 30.41
C ASN A 813 -12.11 6.86 31.07
N ILE A 814 -11.36 5.90 30.55
CA ILE A 814 -9.97 5.69 30.89
C ILE A 814 -9.16 5.64 29.60
N ASN A 815 -8.23 6.59 29.50
CA ASN A 815 -7.33 6.75 28.38
C ASN A 815 -5.96 6.20 28.78
N ILE A 816 -5.46 5.26 27.99
CA ILE A 816 -4.14 4.65 28.20
C ILE A 816 -3.32 4.83 26.93
N GLU A 817 -2.14 5.41 27.05
CA GLU A 817 -1.28 5.76 25.92
C GLU A 817 0.20 5.55 26.27
N ASN A 818 1.07 5.60 25.26
CA ASN A 818 2.53 5.55 25.41
C ASN A 818 3.10 4.28 26.08
N ILE A 819 2.30 3.23 26.26
CA ILE A 819 2.76 1.93 26.78
C ILE A 819 3.42 1.14 25.67
N LYS A 820 4.59 0.56 25.92
CA LYS A 820 5.30 -0.27 24.93
C LYS A 820 5.27 -1.73 25.36
N ALA A 821 5.29 -2.62 24.37
CA ALA A 821 5.67 -4.00 24.63
C ALA A 821 7.13 -4.04 25.10
N LEU A 822 7.47 -4.98 25.98
CA LEU A 822 8.85 -5.18 26.41
C LEU A 822 9.78 -5.39 25.18
N GLY A 823 10.76 -4.50 25.01
CA GLY A 823 11.70 -4.53 23.89
C GLY A 823 11.22 -3.88 22.57
N SER A 824 10.04 -3.25 22.54
CA SER A 824 9.56 -2.51 21.37
C SER A 824 9.92 -1.02 21.41
N SER A 825 10.11 -0.41 20.24
CA SER A 825 10.15 1.05 20.11
C SER A 825 8.78 1.67 19.75
N ILE A 826 7.78 0.85 19.41
CA ILE A 826 6.41 1.30 19.14
C ILE A 826 5.54 1.20 20.39
N VAL A 827 4.76 2.26 20.60
CA VAL A 827 3.74 2.38 21.63
C VAL A 827 2.45 1.68 21.19
N MET A 828 1.64 1.23 22.15
CA MET A 828 0.32 0.70 21.88
C MET A 828 -0.55 1.68 21.12
N GLU A 829 -1.49 1.15 20.35
CA GLU A 829 -2.63 1.95 19.89
C GLU A 829 -3.30 2.57 21.12
N PRO A 830 -3.54 3.89 21.14
CA PRO A 830 -4.14 4.53 22.29
C PRO A 830 -5.49 3.91 22.64
N TYR A 831 -5.68 3.64 23.92
CA TYR A 831 -6.87 2.98 24.43
C TYR A 831 -7.82 4.03 24.97
N PHE A 832 -8.69 4.57 24.11
CA PHE A 832 -9.53 5.74 24.41
C PHE A 832 -11.03 5.44 24.63
N THR A 833 -11.50 4.22 24.36
CA THR A 833 -12.96 3.94 24.29
C THR A 833 -13.53 3.11 25.39
N ASN A 834 -12.69 2.68 26.32
CA ASN A 834 -13.14 1.76 27.34
C ASN A 834 -13.44 2.53 28.59
N THR A 835 -14.41 1.99 29.29
CA THR A 835 -14.93 2.61 30.47
C THR A 835 -14.59 1.78 31.68
N VAL A 836 -14.44 2.47 32.80
CA VAL A 836 -14.35 1.85 34.10
C VAL A 836 -15.50 2.37 34.94
N LEU A 837 -16.26 1.46 35.54
CA LEU A 837 -17.22 1.83 36.57
C LEU A 837 -16.44 2.16 37.84
N LEU A 838 -16.52 3.41 38.30
CA LEU A 838 -15.94 3.84 39.55
C LEU A 838 -17.01 4.12 40.58
N THR A 839 -16.80 3.64 41.78
CA THR A 839 -17.41 4.19 42.99
C THR A 839 -16.64 5.44 43.42
N GLU A 840 -17.35 6.46 43.89
CA GLU A 840 -16.75 7.70 44.45
C GLU A 840 -15.79 7.36 45.61
N ASN A 841 -14.72 8.17 45.74
CA ASN A 841 -13.66 7.95 46.72
C ASN A 841 -13.41 9.15 47.65
N VAL A 842 -14.39 10.05 47.79
CA VAL A 842 -14.35 11.19 48.69
C VAL A 842 -14.79 10.71 50.06
N ALA A 843 -13.91 10.86 51.06
CA ALA A 843 -14.26 10.49 52.42
C ALA A 843 -15.16 11.58 53.05
N PRO A 844 -16.19 11.19 53.83
CA PRO A 844 -16.93 12.16 54.60
C PRO A 844 -16.01 12.81 55.65
N THR A 845 -16.25 14.09 55.94
CA THR A 845 -15.53 14.86 56.96
C THR A 845 -16.50 15.48 57.96
N VAL A 846 -16.02 15.84 59.14
CA VAL A 846 -16.81 16.61 60.12
C VAL A 846 -16.66 18.10 59.81
N THR A 847 -17.74 18.74 59.36
CA THR A 847 -17.77 20.17 59.06
C THR A 847 -18.02 21.01 60.30
N PHE A 848 -18.80 20.48 61.24
CA PHE A 848 -19.11 21.18 62.49
C PHE A 848 -19.28 20.18 63.63
N ALA A 849 -18.77 20.54 64.81
CA ALA A 849 -19.03 19.84 66.06
C ALA A 849 -19.52 20.86 67.09
N LYS A 850 -20.73 20.63 67.63
CA LYS A 850 -21.39 21.57 68.54
C LYS A 850 -21.85 20.90 69.82
N LEU A 851 -21.54 21.49 70.98
CA LEU A 851 -22.19 21.14 72.24
C LEU A 851 -23.63 21.69 72.22
N THR A 852 -24.60 20.82 72.01
CA THR A 852 -26.02 21.19 71.89
C THR A 852 -26.81 21.03 73.19
N ASP A 853 -26.24 20.34 74.15
CA ASP A 853 -26.75 20.18 75.53
C ASP A 853 -25.56 19.85 76.44
N VAL A 854 -25.74 19.90 77.76
CA VAL A 854 -24.67 19.66 78.74
C VAL A 854 -23.98 18.31 78.58
N ASN A 855 -24.59 17.32 77.93
CA ASN A 855 -24.02 16.00 77.64
C ASN A 855 -24.17 15.56 76.18
N LYS A 856 -24.42 16.49 75.24
CA LYS A 856 -24.70 16.13 73.84
C LYS A 856 -23.87 16.96 72.87
N VAL A 857 -23.06 16.29 72.07
CA VAL A 857 -22.33 16.90 70.95
C VAL A 857 -22.98 16.50 69.63
N THR A 858 -23.40 17.45 68.82
CA THR A 858 -23.87 17.19 67.46
C THR A 858 -22.69 17.31 66.50
N LEU A 859 -22.40 16.23 65.76
CA LEU A 859 -21.51 16.28 64.61
C LEU A 859 -22.33 16.49 63.34
N ILE A 860 -21.88 17.40 62.48
CA ILE A 860 -22.42 17.63 61.15
C ILE A 860 -21.35 17.23 60.15
N PHE A 861 -21.73 16.47 59.13
CA PHE A 861 -20.82 15.94 58.13
C PHE A 861 -20.85 16.74 56.83
N SER A 862 -19.82 16.59 56.00
CA SER A 862 -19.78 17.13 54.63
C SER A 862 -20.81 16.48 53.71
N GLU A 863 -21.24 15.26 54.04
CA GLU A 863 -22.22 14.47 53.29
C GLU A 863 -22.94 13.45 54.18
N ALA A 864 -23.88 12.70 53.61
CA ALA A 864 -24.65 11.70 54.34
C ALA A 864 -23.79 10.49 54.71
N VAL A 865 -23.79 10.12 55.99
CA VAL A 865 -23.04 8.97 56.51
C VAL A 865 -23.95 7.83 56.97
N ASN A 866 -23.36 6.65 57.03
CA ASN A 866 -23.90 5.43 57.61
C ASN A 866 -23.10 5.07 58.88
N THR A 867 -23.82 4.82 59.96
CA THR A 867 -23.22 4.40 61.24
C THR A 867 -23.81 3.06 61.67
N THR A 868 -22.99 2.23 62.32
CA THR A 868 -23.48 1.08 63.08
C THR A 868 -23.40 1.40 64.57
N ALA A 869 -24.29 0.83 65.38
CA ALA A 869 -24.30 1.10 66.82
C ALA A 869 -23.07 0.48 67.50
N VAL A 870 -22.07 1.29 67.84
CA VAL A 870 -20.94 0.89 68.70
C VAL A 870 -20.51 2.07 69.58
N THR A 871 -20.10 1.77 70.82
CA THR A 871 -20.01 2.74 71.93
C THR A 871 -18.62 3.36 72.12
N THR A 872 -17.73 3.32 71.12
CA THR A 872 -16.29 3.64 71.32
C THR A 872 -15.61 4.27 70.10
N ASP A 873 -16.30 5.07 69.28
CA ASP A 873 -15.71 5.62 68.05
C ASP A 873 -14.91 6.91 68.27
N PHE A 874 -15.19 7.62 69.36
CA PHE A 874 -14.56 8.89 69.71
C PHE A 874 -14.15 8.92 71.19
N GLU A 875 -13.03 9.60 71.46
CA GLU A 875 -12.51 9.95 72.79
C GLU A 875 -12.65 11.47 73.01
N LEU A 876 -13.18 11.90 74.15
CA LEU A 876 -13.22 13.31 74.55
C LEU A 876 -11.89 13.73 75.17
N LEU A 877 -11.36 14.89 74.76
CA LEU A 877 -10.17 15.52 75.31
C LEU A 877 -10.55 16.86 75.96
N ILE A 878 -10.09 17.12 77.17
CA ILE A 878 -10.33 18.38 77.91
C ILE A 878 -8.98 19.03 78.21
N GLY A 879 -8.81 20.31 77.88
CA GLY A 879 -7.54 21.02 78.05
C GLY A 879 -6.38 20.44 77.22
N GLY A 880 -6.68 19.65 76.18
CA GLY A 880 -5.68 18.96 75.36
C GLY A 880 -5.10 17.68 75.98
N GLY A 881 -5.51 17.31 77.21
CA GLY A 881 -5.16 16.04 77.85
C GLY A 881 -6.24 14.97 77.63
N THR A 882 -5.83 13.71 77.50
CA THR A 882 -6.73 12.55 77.59
C THR A 882 -7.25 12.43 79.03
N THR A 883 -8.57 12.46 79.23
CA THR A 883 -9.18 12.21 80.53
C THR A 883 -8.93 10.75 80.94
N ALA A 884 -8.49 10.51 82.17
CA ALA A 884 -8.11 9.17 82.65
C ALA A 884 -9.30 8.20 82.84
N THR A 885 -10.53 8.68 82.66
CA THR A 885 -11.77 7.89 82.67
C THR A 885 -12.33 7.87 81.25
N ASN A 886 -12.46 6.69 80.66
CA ASN A 886 -12.97 6.47 79.30
C ASN A 886 -14.41 7.01 79.16
N GLU A 887 -14.58 8.31 78.86
CA GLU A 887 -15.88 8.88 78.52
C GLU A 887 -16.36 8.29 77.19
N LYS A 888 -17.19 7.25 77.27
CA LYS A 888 -17.71 6.58 76.06
C LYS A 888 -18.79 7.43 75.41
N VAL A 889 -18.44 7.95 74.25
CA VAL A 889 -19.40 8.61 73.39
C VAL A 889 -20.27 7.55 72.69
N SER A 890 -21.58 7.55 72.96
CA SER A 890 -22.51 6.67 72.25
C SER A 890 -23.13 7.39 71.04
N THR A 891 -23.00 6.79 69.86
CA THR A 891 -23.59 7.25 68.59
C THR A 891 -24.92 6.53 68.34
N PRO A 892 -26.00 7.20 67.96
CA PRO A 892 -27.17 6.57 67.36
C PRO A 892 -26.80 5.90 66.03
N ALA A 893 -27.39 4.73 65.76
CA ALA A 893 -27.36 4.16 64.42
C ALA A 893 -28.21 5.03 63.47
N GLY A 894 -27.68 5.34 62.29
CA GLY A 894 -28.36 6.10 61.27
C GLY A 894 -27.83 5.73 59.88
N THR A 895 -28.73 5.57 58.92
CA THR A 895 -28.39 5.34 57.51
C THR A 895 -28.71 6.62 56.74
N GLY A 896 -27.75 7.15 55.98
CA GLY A 896 -27.91 8.34 55.15
C GLY A 896 -28.20 9.62 55.95
N VAL A 897 -27.58 9.79 57.12
CA VAL A 897 -27.79 10.96 57.99
C VAL A 897 -26.67 11.99 57.82
N ASN A 898 -27.00 13.28 57.79
CA ASN A 898 -26.02 14.37 57.66
C ASN A 898 -25.49 14.88 59.01
N SER A 899 -26.08 14.40 60.11
CA SER A 899 -25.63 14.69 61.46
C SER A 899 -25.86 13.50 62.37
N ILE A 900 -24.99 13.39 63.39
CA ILE A 900 -25.16 12.43 64.47
C ILE A 900 -25.02 13.14 65.81
N ASN A 901 -25.81 12.68 66.78
CA ASN A 901 -25.73 13.16 68.15
C ASN A 901 -24.89 12.21 68.98
N LEU A 902 -23.74 12.67 69.41
CA LEU A 902 -22.88 12.02 70.38
C LEU A 902 -23.41 12.27 71.79
N ILE A 903 -23.74 11.22 72.54
CA ILE A 903 -24.10 11.33 73.95
C ILE A 903 -22.86 11.05 74.79
N LEU A 904 -22.46 12.05 75.58
CA LEU A 904 -21.36 11.99 76.55
C LEU A 904 -21.84 11.27 77.82
N GLN A 905 -20.93 10.56 78.49
CA GLN A 905 -21.27 9.86 79.74
C GLN A 905 -21.51 10.83 80.90
N ASP A 906 -20.72 11.90 80.94
CA ASP A 906 -20.78 12.92 81.97
C ASP A 906 -21.17 14.28 81.36
N ASN A 907 -21.72 15.16 82.20
CA ASN A 907 -22.06 16.52 81.80
C ASN A 907 -20.78 17.38 81.71
N ILE A 908 -20.65 18.14 80.62
CA ILE A 908 -19.65 19.20 80.44
C ILE A 908 -19.95 20.33 81.41
N THR A 909 -18.99 20.64 82.29
CA THR A 909 -19.08 21.77 83.23
C THR A 909 -18.50 23.05 82.65
N ASN A 910 -18.80 24.20 83.25
CA ASN A 910 -18.22 25.50 82.86
C ASN A 910 -16.68 25.51 82.90
N GLU A 911 -16.07 24.74 83.81
CA GLU A 911 -14.61 24.62 83.92
C GLU A 911 -14.01 23.82 82.76
N ASN A 912 -14.72 22.79 82.28
CA ASN A 912 -14.34 22.04 81.08
C ASN A 912 -14.45 22.93 79.82
N ILE A 913 -15.49 23.76 79.73
CA ILE A 913 -15.66 24.73 78.63
C ILE A 913 -14.50 25.74 78.62
N ALA A 914 -14.16 26.32 79.79
CA ALA A 914 -13.07 27.29 79.91
C ALA A 914 -11.70 26.71 79.55
N SER A 915 -11.49 25.40 79.78
CA SER A 915 -10.27 24.68 79.44
C SER A 915 -10.19 24.29 77.95
N GLY A 916 -11.30 24.38 77.22
CA GLY A 916 -11.44 23.88 75.85
C GLY A 916 -11.55 22.36 75.80
N PHE A 917 -12.35 21.84 74.85
CA PHE A 917 -12.53 20.41 74.67
C PHE A 917 -12.70 20.03 73.19
N SER A 918 -12.26 18.83 72.84
CA SER A 918 -12.23 18.32 71.47
C SER A 918 -12.45 16.81 71.42
N LEU A 919 -12.82 16.27 70.27
CA LEU A 919 -12.93 14.82 70.06
C LEU A 919 -11.75 14.28 69.27
N LYS A 920 -11.31 13.07 69.59
CA LYS A 920 -10.32 12.31 68.84
C LYS A 920 -10.94 11.00 68.34
N GLY A 921 -10.75 10.70 67.06
CA GLY A 921 -11.21 9.43 66.49
C GLY A 921 -10.40 8.23 67.00
N LEU A 922 -11.08 7.13 67.31
CA LEU A 922 -10.45 5.88 67.76
C LEU A 922 -10.29 4.87 66.61
N PRO A 923 -9.39 3.87 66.72
CA PRO A 923 -9.22 2.84 65.68
C PRO A 923 -10.49 2.04 65.37
N SER A 924 -11.42 1.95 66.35
CA SER A 924 -12.74 1.33 66.23
C SER A 924 -13.71 2.07 65.31
N LEU A 925 -13.42 3.33 64.96
CA LEU A 925 -14.25 4.17 64.11
C LEU A 925 -14.68 3.41 62.84
N ASN A 926 -15.99 3.30 62.63
CA ASN A 926 -16.56 2.55 61.50
C ASN A 926 -17.62 3.33 60.72
N ILE A 927 -17.66 4.65 60.92
CA ILE A 927 -18.49 5.56 60.15
C ILE A 927 -17.99 5.59 58.70
N VAL A 928 -18.89 5.30 57.77
CA VAL A 928 -18.64 5.31 56.32
C VAL A 928 -19.74 6.08 55.61
N ASP A 929 -19.52 6.57 54.41
CA ASP A 929 -20.59 7.09 53.54
C ASP A 929 -21.39 5.94 52.87
N ALA A 930 -22.20 6.27 51.86
CA ALA A 930 -22.94 5.31 51.05
C ALA A 930 -22.05 4.50 50.09
N ALA A 931 -20.87 5.00 49.73
CA ALA A 931 -19.88 4.36 48.86
C ALA A 931 -18.88 3.47 49.62
N GLY A 932 -18.92 3.50 50.95
CA GLY A 932 -18.03 2.75 51.83
C GLY A 932 -16.72 3.47 52.13
N ASN A 933 -16.56 4.76 51.81
CA ASN A 933 -15.36 5.50 52.21
C ASN A 933 -15.42 5.82 53.71
N LYS A 934 -14.32 5.56 54.41
CA LYS A 934 -14.22 5.73 55.87
C LYS A 934 -14.10 7.20 56.23
N LEU A 935 -14.81 7.64 57.28
CA LEU A 935 -14.78 9.01 57.81
C LEU A 935 -13.33 9.48 58.01
N SER A 936 -12.99 10.59 57.36
CA SER A 936 -11.71 11.26 57.47
C SER A 936 -11.77 12.29 58.59
N LEU A 937 -10.84 12.19 59.55
CA LEU A 937 -10.81 13.02 60.74
C LEU A 937 -9.47 13.75 60.90
N PRO A 938 -9.48 15.03 61.34
CA PRO A 938 -8.28 15.66 61.86
C PRO A 938 -7.83 14.98 63.17
N VAL A 939 -6.61 15.27 63.63
CA VAL A 939 -6.07 14.71 64.89
C VAL A 939 -7.04 14.95 66.05
N ASN A 940 -7.56 16.18 66.15
CA ASN A 940 -8.58 16.58 67.13
C ASN A 940 -9.68 17.39 66.41
N ILE A 941 -10.94 17.15 66.75
CA ILE A 941 -12.13 17.86 66.28
C ILE A 941 -12.52 18.86 67.37
N SER A 942 -12.32 20.15 67.13
CA SER A 942 -12.72 21.19 68.08
C SER A 942 -14.23 21.26 68.24
N ILE A 943 -14.72 21.27 69.49
CA ILE A 943 -16.15 21.42 69.77
C ILE A 943 -16.45 22.90 70.04
N THR A 944 -17.46 23.43 69.37
CA THR A 944 -17.99 24.79 69.58
C THR A 944 -19.23 24.74 70.48
N GLN A 945 -19.55 25.84 71.16
CA GLN A 945 -20.77 25.96 71.99
C GLN A 945 -21.98 26.39 71.16
#